data_AF-A0AAV7ETP9-F1
#
_entry.id   AF-A0AAV7ETP9-F1
#
_cell.length_a   1.000
_cell.length_b   1.000
_cell.length_c   1.000
_cell.angle_alpha   90.00
_cell.angle_beta   90.00
_cell.angle_gamma   90.00
#
_symmetry.space_group_name_H-M   'P 1'
#
loop_
_entity.id
_entity.type
_entity.pdbx_description
1 polymer ?
#
loop_
_entity_poly.entity_id
_entity_poly.type
_entity_poly.pdbx_seq_one_letter_code
_entity_poly.pdbx_strand_id
1 'polypeptide(L)'
;MGSKLNSGHGRVRSPKSGFGKGDSIAVEITKQTDCSVLSNLNFETHHNDVDSVIDPSDPEPEVFQPCNAEYTDYTPCQDQDRAMKFPRENMIYRERHCPSENEKLRCLIPAPKGYVTPFPWPKSRDYVPYANVPYKSLTVEKAVQNWVQFEGNVFKFPGGGTMFPQGADKYIDELAAVIPIGDGTVRTALDTGCGVASWGAYLLKRNVLAMSFAPRDSHEAQVQFALERGVPAVIGVLGSIKLPYPSRAFDMAQCSRCLIPWTSNEGMYMMEVDRVLRPGGYWVLSGPPINWKTYYRTWKRSKEELQEEQGKIERMAELLCWEKKYEKGDLAIWRKRKNAESCHRKQNDLSVGFCESNTADDIWYKMMEKCITPYPEVQSPDAVAGGELKKFPERLFSVPPRIALGYVPGFSIQSYQEDNRIWKKHVNAYKKINKLISTGRYRNILDMNAGLGSFAAQLEYSKSWVMNVVPTIAERDTLGVIYERGLVGIYHDWCEAFSTYPRTYDLIHASGVFSLYEGKCKIEDILLEMDRILRPEGAVIFRDNVDVLNRVRKVINGIRWDSKMVDHEDGPLIPEKILVAVKRYWTVGVQSWFQFISRRVATVMGSASARDKACSNSISNTAGLAKRASAVSAPRVLLLRRGSSKLKVAYLPLSSLAENGFRKPSWASLLAKLLFASASKWVKSVLPKNTKEKSIKENFDIFDWYVCRN
;
A
#
# COMPACT_ATOMS: atom_id res chain seq x y z
N MET A 1 36.16 -18.58 57.42
CA MET A 1 35.05 -19.29 58.09
C MET A 1 33.88 -19.30 57.12
N GLY A 2 33.42 -20.38 56.49
CA GLY A 2 33.51 -21.79 56.82
C GLY A 2 32.10 -22.36 57.05
N SER A 3 31.44 -22.82 55.96
CA SER A 3 30.45 -23.92 55.90
C SER A 3 29.01 -23.64 56.45
N LYS A 4 27.89 -24.18 55.94
CA LYS A 4 27.59 -25.39 55.14
C LYS A 4 26.33 -25.24 54.26
N LEU A 5 26.30 -26.04 53.18
CA LEU A 5 25.14 -26.43 52.36
C LEU A 5 24.13 -27.31 53.12
N ASN A 6 22.84 -27.28 52.73
CA ASN A 6 22.17 -28.46 52.16
C ASN A 6 20.84 -28.14 51.46
N SER A 7 20.50 -29.04 50.54
CA SER A 7 19.51 -29.01 49.45
C SER A 7 18.08 -29.43 49.85
N GLY A 8 17.09 -29.04 49.05
CA GLY A 8 15.72 -29.58 49.10
C GLY A 8 14.82 -29.06 47.97
N HIS A 9 14.37 -29.96 47.10
CA HIS A 9 13.47 -29.71 45.95
C HIS A 9 12.08 -29.18 46.33
N GLY A 10 11.58 -28.18 45.60
CA GLY A 10 10.18 -27.76 45.64
C GLY A 10 9.71 -27.18 44.30
N ARG A 11 8.80 -27.89 43.62
CA ARG A 11 8.16 -27.51 42.35
C ARG A 11 7.50 -26.12 42.45
N VAL A 12 7.92 -25.17 41.62
CA VAL A 12 7.21 -23.89 41.44
C VAL A 12 6.16 -24.04 40.34
N ARG A 13 4.90 -23.85 40.71
CA ARG A 13 3.72 -23.89 39.83
C ARG A 13 3.70 -22.70 38.88
N SER A 14 3.33 -22.96 37.63
CA SER A 14 2.98 -22.00 36.59
C SER A 14 1.81 -21.10 37.00
N PRO A 15 1.82 -19.78 36.66
CA PRO A 15 0.60 -18.98 36.70
C PRO A 15 -0.27 -19.37 35.51
N LYS A 16 -1.46 -19.89 35.81
CA LYS A 16 -2.52 -20.19 34.83
C LYS A 16 -2.93 -18.92 34.10
N SER A 17 -3.11 -19.05 32.79
CA SER A 17 -3.68 -18.09 31.87
C SER A 17 -5.05 -17.59 32.38
N GLY A 18 -5.13 -16.30 32.70
CA GLY A 18 -6.39 -15.60 32.83
C GLY A 18 -6.94 -15.27 31.44
N PHE A 19 -7.74 -16.18 30.89
CA PHE A 19 -8.66 -15.87 29.80
C PHE A 19 -9.70 -14.83 30.27
N GLY A 20 -10.04 -13.88 29.41
CA GLY A 20 -11.27 -13.11 29.54
C GLY A 20 -11.15 -11.69 30.10
N LYS A 21 -10.30 -10.83 29.52
CA LYS A 21 -10.46 -9.35 29.57
C LYS A 21 -10.05 -8.59 28.30
N GLY A 22 -9.47 -9.27 27.29
CA GLY A 22 -9.07 -8.65 26.01
C GLY A 22 -10.22 -8.46 25.01
N ASP A 23 -11.28 -9.26 25.13
CA ASP A 23 -12.40 -9.25 24.19
C ASP A 23 -13.32 -8.05 24.38
N SER A 24 -13.42 -7.49 25.59
CA SER A 24 -14.26 -6.31 25.82
C SER A 24 -13.68 -5.07 25.16
N ILE A 25 -12.36 -4.91 25.11
CA ILE A 25 -11.70 -3.77 24.43
C ILE A 25 -11.83 -3.90 22.91
N ALA A 26 -11.65 -5.12 22.37
CA ALA A 26 -11.81 -5.38 20.94
C ALA A 26 -13.25 -5.14 20.48
N VAL A 27 -14.23 -5.63 21.25
CA VAL A 27 -15.67 -5.42 20.97
C VAL A 27 -16.06 -3.95 21.15
N GLU A 28 -15.52 -3.24 22.15
CA GLU A 28 -15.78 -1.82 22.35
C GLU A 28 -15.17 -0.97 21.23
N ILE A 29 -13.97 -1.30 20.76
CA ILE A 29 -13.33 -0.64 19.61
C ILE A 29 -14.10 -0.93 18.32
N THR A 30 -14.53 -2.18 18.10
CA THR A 30 -15.34 -2.56 16.92
C THR A 30 -16.72 -1.91 16.94
N LYS A 31 -17.38 -1.81 18.11
CA LYS A 31 -18.67 -1.10 18.29
C LYS A 31 -18.54 0.41 18.13
N GLN A 32 -17.45 1.02 18.60
CA GLN A 32 -17.16 2.44 18.34
C GLN A 32 -16.88 2.72 16.86
N THR A 33 -16.56 1.69 16.08
CA THR A 33 -16.36 1.74 14.62
C THR A 33 -17.42 0.96 13.85
N ASP A 34 -18.63 0.77 14.40
CA ASP A 34 -19.75 0.22 13.63
C ASP A 34 -20.02 1.19 12.47
N CYS A 35 -19.36 0.92 11.35
CA CYS A 35 -19.62 1.54 10.08
C CYS A 35 -21.05 1.18 9.73
N SER A 36 -21.94 2.14 9.94
CA SER A 36 -23.13 2.28 9.11
C SER A 36 -22.72 1.96 7.67
N VAL A 37 -23.24 0.85 7.14
CA VAL A 37 -23.29 0.59 5.70
C VAL A 37 -24.07 1.76 5.13
N LEU A 38 -23.38 2.79 4.67
CA LEU A 38 -24.00 4.01 4.18
C LEU A 38 -24.11 3.94 2.67
N SER A 39 -25.35 3.76 2.24
CA SER A 39 -25.90 4.02 0.92
C SER A 39 -25.84 5.51 0.50
N ASN A 40 -24.86 6.29 0.98
CA ASN A 40 -24.83 7.75 0.85
C ASN A 40 -23.96 8.27 -0.29
N LEU A 41 -23.66 7.44 -1.29
CA LEU A 41 -23.51 7.97 -2.63
C LEU A 41 -24.91 8.01 -3.26
N ASN A 42 -25.72 9.00 -2.85
CA ASN A 42 -27.02 9.22 -3.46
C ASN A 42 -26.77 9.85 -4.84
N PHE A 43 -26.94 9.03 -5.88
CA PHE A 43 -26.66 9.40 -7.26
C PHE A 43 -27.97 9.65 -8.02
N GLU A 44 -28.75 10.62 -7.59
CA GLU A 44 -29.83 11.15 -8.44
C GLU A 44 -29.26 12.22 -9.35
N THR A 45 -29.31 11.99 -10.67
CA THR A 45 -29.09 13.01 -11.69
C THR A 45 -30.44 13.57 -12.11
N HIS A 46 -30.61 14.88 -11.97
CA HIS A 46 -31.38 15.61 -12.96
C HIS A 46 -30.49 15.71 -14.20
N HIS A 47 -31.03 15.33 -15.35
CA HIS A 47 -30.41 15.14 -16.67
C HIS A 47 -30.10 13.68 -17.02
N ASN A 48 -30.77 13.28 -18.10
CA ASN A 48 -30.96 11.93 -18.61
C ASN A 48 -29.65 11.19 -18.84
N ASP A 49 -29.64 9.89 -18.53
CA ASP A 49 -28.83 8.92 -19.25
C ASP A 49 -29.02 9.20 -20.75
N VAL A 50 -28.00 9.76 -21.39
CA VAL A 50 -27.81 9.44 -22.80
C VAL A 50 -27.25 8.03 -22.75
N ASP A 51 -28.16 7.06 -22.84
CA ASP A 51 -27.83 5.73 -23.31
C ASP A 51 -26.93 5.94 -24.53
N SER A 52 -25.63 5.71 -24.36
CA SER A 52 -24.74 5.56 -25.50
C SER A 52 -25.40 4.49 -26.36
N VAL A 53 -25.74 4.83 -27.61
CA VAL A 53 -26.18 3.88 -28.61
C VAL A 53 -25.14 2.76 -28.60
N ILE A 54 -25.45 1.64 -27.95
CA ILE A 54 -24.67 0.43 -28.05
C ILE A 54 -24.90 0.01 -29.49
N ASP A 55 -23.92 0.28 -30.35
CA ASP A 55 -23.90 -0.34 -31.66
C ASP A 55 -23.92 -1.86 -31.40
N PRO A 56 -24.92 -2.62 -31.89
CA PRO A 56 -25.00 -4.07 -31.70
C PRO A 56 -23.75 -4.82 -32.20
N SER A 57 -22.88 -4.15 -32.96
CA SER A 57 -21.60 -4.67 -33.45
C SER A 57 -20.41 -4.49 -32.49
N ASP A 58 -20.58 -3.76 -31.39
CA ASP A 58 -19.50 -3.50 -30.44
C ASP A 58 -19.29 -4.74 -29.55
N PRO A 59 -18.09 -5.38 -29.55
CA PRO A 59 -17.88 -6.62 -28.80
C PRO A 59 -18.08 -6.41 -27.30
N GLU A 60 -18.72 -7.39 -26.65
CA GLU A 60 -18.89 -7.40 -25.19
C GLU A 60 -17.55 -7.18 -24.47
N PRO A 61 -17.52 -6.42 -23.37
CA PRO A 61 -16.29 -6.14 -22.65
C PRO A 61 -15.64 -7.43 -22.15
N GLU A 62 -14.33 -7.59 -22.36
CA GLU A 62 -13.56 -8.74 -21.87
C GLU A 62 -13.65 -8.81 -20.35
N VAL A 63 -14.22 -9.90 -19.81
CA VAL A 63 -14.39 -10.06 -18.37
C VAL A 63 -13.15 -10.71 -17.74
N PHE A 64 -12.40 -9.94 -16.96
CA PHE A 64 -11.20 -10.42 -16.28
C PHE A 64 -11.55 -11.35 -15.12
N GLN A 65 -11.00 -12.56 -15.16
CA GLN A 65 -11.22 -13.56 -14.12
C GLN A 65 -10.36 -13.26 -12.88
N PRO A 66 -10.77 -13.71 -11.68
CA PRO A 66 -9.89 -13.70 -10.51
C PRO A 66 -8.63 -14.52 -10.72
N CYS A 67 -7.49 -14.01 -10.25
CA CYS A 67 -6.29 -14.81 -10.07
C CYS A 67 -6.48 -15.84 -8.95
N ASN A 68 -5.60 -16.85 -8.91
CA ASN A 68 -5.52 -17.78 -7.79
C ASN A 68 -5.26 -17.03 -6.47
N ALA A 69 -5.77 -17.55 -5.35
CA ALA A 69 -5.63 -16.97 -4.02
C ALA A 69 -4.16 -16.85 -3.57
N GLU A 70 -3.25 -17.67 -4.12
CA GLU A 70 -1.80 -17.56 -3.86
C GLU A 70 -1.21 -16.21 -4.31
N TYR A 71 -1.82 -15.55 -5.30
CA TYR A 71 -1.38 -14.25 -5.81
C TYR A 71 -1.87 -13.07 -4.98
N THR A 72 -2.51 -13.30 -3.81
CA THR A 72 -3.04 -12.23 -2.95
C THR A 72 -2.00 -11.15 -2.65
N ASP A 73 -0.72 -11.52 -2.45
CA ASP A 73 0.37 -10.59 -2.18
C ASP A 73 1.43 -10.58 -3.30
N TYR A 74 0.97 -10.79 -4.53
CA TYR A 74 1.80 -10.78 -5.73
C TYR A 74 2.38 -9.38 -6.03
N THR A 75 3.70 -9.32 -6.15
CA THR A 75 4.45 -8.11 -6.54
C THR A 75 5.25 -8.44 -7.79
N PRO A 76 4.73 -8.16 -8.99
CA PRO A 76 5.23 -8.78 -10.23
C PRO A 76 6.73 -8.58 -10.47
N CYS A 77 7.23 -7.37 -10.23
CA CYS A 77 8.64 -7.06 -10.45
C CYS A 77 9.56 -7.35 -9.25
N GLN A 78 9.00 -7.84 -8.14
CA GLN A 78 9.74 -8.28 -6.95
C GLN A 78 9.35 -9.73 -6.61
N ASP A 79 9.01 -10.50 -7.65
CA ASP A 79 8.67 -11.90 -7.53
C ASP A 79 9.88 -12.72 -7.04
N GLN A 80 9.66 -13.56 -6.03
CA GLN A 80 10.75 -14.28 -5.36
C GLN A 80 11.40 -15.32 -6.27
N ASP A 81 10.61 -16.08 -7.03
CA ASP A 81 11.13 -17.14 -7.90
C ASP A 81 11.92 -16.55 -9.07
N ARG A 82 11.48 -15.40 -9.59
CA ARG A 82 12.22 -14.64 -10.59
C ARG A 82 13.50 -14.04 -10.02
N ALA A 83 13.43 -13.38 -8.87
CA ALA A 83 14.56 -12.78 -8.18
C ALA A 83 15.73 -13.77 -8.02
N MET A 84 15.42 -15.01 -7.65
CA MET A 84 16.42 -16.06 -7.40
C MET A 84 17.20 -16.53 -8.63
N LYS A 85 16.81 -16.10 -9.84
CA LYS A 85 17.52 -16.37 -11.10
C LYS A 85 18.66 -15.38 -11.39
N PHE A 86 18.77 -14.31 -10.60
CA PHE A 86 19.74 -13.24 -10.81
C PHE A 86 20.95 -13.34 -9.86
N PRO A 87 22.08 -12.69 -10.20
CA PRO A 87 23.30 -12.72 -9.39
C PRO A 87 23.09 -12.19 -7.97
N ARG A 88 23.86 -12.73 -7.01
CA ARG A 88 23.77 -12.37 -5.57
C ARG A 88 24.58 -11.12 -5.25
N GLU A 89 25.59 -10.86 -6.05
CA GLU A 89 26.51 -9.74 -5.96
C GLU A 89 25.70 -8.44 -5.94
N ASN A 90 26.11 -7.50 -5.08
CA ASN A 90 25.50 -6.17 -4.97
C ASN A 90 23.98 -6.19 -4.87
N MET A 91 23.41 -7.24 -4.28
CA MET A 91 21.96 -7.38 -4.10
C MET A 91 21.15 -7.32 -5.41
N ILE A 92 21.76 -7.60 -6.56
CA ILE A 92 21.10 -7.57 -7.89
C ILE A 92 19.84 -8.42 -7.89
N TYR A 93 19.88 -9.62 -7.29
CA TYR A 93 18.71 -10.48 -7.15
C TYR A 93 17.52 -9.85 -6.42
N ARG A 94 17.71 -8.80 -5.60
CA ARG A 94 16.61 -8.08 -4.92
C ARG A 94 16.15 -6.82 -5.65
N GLU A 95 16.75 -6.51 -6.78
CA GLU A 95 16.31 -5.42 -7.64
C GLU A 95 14.97 -5.76 -8.30
N ARG A 96 14.47 -4.78 -9.05
CA ARG A 96 13.26 -4.90 -9.85
C ARG A 96 13.54 -5.78 -11.07
N HIS A 97 12.86 -6.91 -11.16
CA HIS A 97 12.90 -7.85 -12.29
C HIS A 97 11.47 -8.10 -12.76
N CYS A 98 11.00 -7.35 -13.76
CA CYS A 98 9.62 -7.44 -14.21
C CYS A 98 9.35 -8.66 -15.12
N PRO A 99 8.11 -9.20 -15.12
CA PRO A 99 7.70 -10.20 -16.09
C PRO A 99 7.67 -9.60 -17.50
N SER A 100 8.03 -10.41 -18.50
CA SER A 100 7.83 -10.08 -19.91
C SER A 100 6.34 -10.08 -20.28
N GLU A 101 5.99 -9.53 -21.45
CA GLU A 101 4.59 -9.44 -21.92
C GLU A 101 3.81 -10.75 -21.86
N ASN A 102 4.46 -11.87 -22.19
CA ASN A 102 3.84 -13.20 -22.20
C ASN A 102 3.68 -13.80 -20.79
N GLU A 103 4.41 -13.27 -19.80
CA GLU A 103 4.38 -13.72 -18.41
C GLU A 103 3.47 -12.85 -17.54
N LYS A 104 2.95 -11.73 -18.08
CA LYS A 104 2.04 -10.83 -17.36
C LYS A 104 0.74 -11.55 -17.01
N LEU A 105 0.37 -11.51 -15.73
CA LEU A 105 -0.92 -12.03 -15.26
C LEU A 105 -2.06 -11.10 -15.70
N ARG A 106 -2.95 -11.62 -16.56
CA ARG A 106 -4.16 -10.93 -17.02
C ARG A 106 -5.39 -11.36 -16.23
N CYS A 107 -5.34 -11.16 -14.92
CA CYS A 107 -6.40 -11.52 -13.99
C CYS A 107 -6.48 -10.51 -12.84
N LEU A 108 -7.62 -10.47 -12.14
CA LEU A 108 -7.83 -9.56 -11.02
C LEU A 108 -7.26 -10.18 -9.74
N ILE A 109 -6.43 -9.43 -9.01
CA ILE A 109 -5.80 -9.91 -7.77
C ILE A 109 -6.81 -9.84 -6.62
N PRO A 110 -7.13 -10.98 -5.97
CA PRO A 110 -8.12 -11.01 -4.92
C PRO A 110 -7.65 -10.32 -3.64
N ALA A 111 -8.61 -9.78 -2.88
CA ALA A 111 -8.36 -9.38 -1.50
C ALA A 111 -8.36 -10.61 -0.56
N PRO A 112 -7.63 -10.55 0.57
CA PRO A 112 -7.68 -11.60 1.57
C PRO A 112 -9.08 -11.69 2.18
N LYS A 113 -9.44 -12.90 2.64
CA LYS A 113 -10.73 -13.15 3.26
C LYS A 113 -10.86 -12.36 4.56
N GLY A 114 -11.92 -11.54 4.66
CA GLY A 114 -12.15 -10.70 5.83
C GLY A 114 -11.31 -9.41 5.85
N TYR A 115 -10.68 -9.03 4.73
CA TYR A 115 -10.07 -7.70 4.58
C TYR A 115 -11.03 -6.61 5.04
N VAL A 116 -10.51 -5.65 5.80
CA VAL A 116 -11.26 -4.50 6.30
C VAL A 116 -10.56 -3.20 5.93
N THR A 117 -11.32 -2.12 5.88
CA THR A 117 -10.75 -0.77 5.74
C THR A 117 -9.77 -0.51 6.89
N PRO A 118 -8.54 -0.02 6.61
CA PRO A 118 -7.58 0.35 7.65
C PRO A 118 -8.12 1.43 8.59
N PHE A 119 -7.60 1.46 9.82
CA PHE A 119 -8.01 2.47 10.79
C PHE A 119 -7.75 3.90 10.29
N PRO A 120 -8.57 4.90 10.65
CA PRO A 120 -8.29 6.28 10.31
C PRO A 120 -6.97 6.77 10.92
N TRP A 121 -6.25 7.64 10.21
CA TRP A 121 -5.05 8.28 10.75
C TRP A 121 -5.41 9.21 11.92
N PRO A 122 -4.67 9.21 13.04
CA PRO A 122 -3.38 8.55 13.26
C PRO A 122 -3.45 7.14 13.88
N LYS A 123 -4.63 6.55 14.08
CA LYS A 123 -4.75 5.23 14.71
C LYS A 123 -4.10 4.13 13.87
N SER A 124 -4.19 4.22 12.53
CA SER A 124 -3.47 3.31 11.62
C SER A 124 -1.95 3.33 11.79
N ARG A 125 -1.37 4.43 12.30
CA ARG A 125 0.07 4.47 12.62
C ARG A 125 0.45 3.34 13.57
N ASP A 126 -0.39 3.04 14.55
CA ASP A 126 -0.06 2.14 15.65
C ASP A 126 -0.76 0.78 15.51
N TYR A 127 -1.79 0.65 14.66
CA TYR A 127 -2.60 -0.57 14.55
C TYR A 127 -2.90 -0.96 13.11
N VAL A 128 -2.78 -2.26 12.80
CA VAL A 128 -3.20 -2.88 11.53
C VAL A 128 -4.11 -4.07 11.82
N PRO A 129 -5.28 -4.19 11.17
CA PRO A 129 -6.12 -5.39 11.28
C PRO A 129 -5.38 -6.65 10.79
N TYR A 130 -5.45 -7.74 11.55
CA TYR A 130 -4.79 -9.00 11.19
C TYR A 130 -5.21 -9.52 9.81
N ALA A 131 -6.49 -9.40 9.48
CA ALA A 131 -7.05 -9.89 8.23
C ALA A 131 -6.48 -9.20 6.98
N ASN A 132 -5.86 -8.02 7.12
CA ASN A 132 -5.28 -7.29 6.01
C ASN A 132 -3.90 -7.81 5.61
N VAL A 133 -3.14 -8.32 6.59
CA VAL A 133 -1.78 -8.86 6.43
C VAL A 133 -1.65 -10.11 7.32
N PRO A 134 -2.25 -11.26 6.95
CA PRO A 134 -2.46 -12.39 7.85
C PRO A 134 -1.21 -13.22 8.19
N TYR A 135 -0.03 -12.59 8.27
CA TYR A 135 1.28 -13.20 8.49
C TYR A 135 1.78 -12.94 9.92
N LYS A 136 2.05 -14.01 10.68
CA LYS A 136 2.54 -13.92 12.07
C LYS A 136 4.06 -14.07 12.21
N SER A 137 4.76 -14.46 11.15
CA SER A 137 6.23 -14.65 11.09
C SER A 137 6.98 -13.50 11.77
N LEU A 138 6.71 -12.26 11.35
CA LEU A 138 7.38 -11.07 11.89
C LEU A 138 7.15 -10.87 13.39
N THR A 139 5.95 -11.22 13.90
CA THR A 139 5.62 -11.10 15.32
C THR A 139 6.38 -12.08 16.19
N VAL A 140 6.72 -13.25 15.66
CA VAL A 140 7.51 -14.26 16.37
C VAL A 140 8.98 -13.86 16.35
N GLU A 141 9.51 -13.49 15.19
CA GLU A 141 10.94 -13.22 15.03
C GLU A 141 11.41 -11.91 15.65
N LYS A 142 10.56 -10.88 15.68
CA LYS A 142 10.90 -9.54 16.19
C LYS A 142 10.23 -9.23 17.53
N ALA A 143 9.66 -10.23 18.21
CA ALA A 143 8.97 -10.07 19.49
C ALA A 143 9.81 -9.30 20.53
N VAL A 144 11.10 -9.62 20.63
CA VAL A 144 12.02 -9.03 21.62
C VAL A 144 12.36 -7.57 21.32
N GLN A 145 12.19 -7.12 20.07
CA GLN A 145 12.58 -5.77 19.64
C GLN A 145 11.41 -4.77 19.71
N ASN A 146 10.22 -5.20 20.15
CA ASN A 146 8.99 -4.39 20.17
C ASN A 146 8.69 -3.74 18.81
N TRP A 147 8.96 -4.43 17.71
CA TRP A 147 8.62 -3.92 16.37
C TRP A 147 7.12 -4.03 16.10
N VAL A 148 6.56 -5.19 16.40
CA VAL A 148 5.17 -5.54 16.16
C VAL A 148 4.71 -6.54 17.23
N GLN A 149 3.49 -6.33 17.73
CA GLN A 149 2.84 -7.20 18.72
C GLN A 149 1.51 -7.66 18.13
N PHE A 150 1.17 -8.94 18.30
CA PHE A 150 -0.13 -9.47 17.92
C PHE A 150 -1.05 -9.45 19.15
N GLU A 151 -2.06 -8.57 19.14
CA GLU A 151 -3.01 -8.38 20.24
C GLU A 151 -4.44 -8.63 19.74
N GLY A 152 -5.01 -9.79 20.08
CA GLY A 152 -6.35 -10.17 19.62
C GLY A 152 -6.42 -10.36 18.11
N ASN A 153 -7.11 -9.45 17.40
CA ASN A 153 -7.26 -9.45 15.94
C ASN A 153 -6.53 -8.28 15.25
N VAL A 154 -5.58 -7.65 15.93
CA VAL A 154 -4.77 -6.56 15.38
C VAL A 154 -3.28 -6.79 15.60
N PHE A 155 -2.46 -6.24 14.71
CA PHE A 155 -1.07 -5.96 14.96
C PHE A 155 -0.93 -4.56 15.54
N LYS A 156 -0.07 -4.42 16.55
CA LYS A 156 0.27 -3.16 17.20
C LYS A 156 1.73 -2.83 16.99
N PHE A 157 2.00 -1.57 16.66
CA PHE A 157 3.32 -1.04 16.33
C PHE A 157 3.69 0.04 17.35
N PRO A 158 4.40 -0.31 18.44
CA PRO A 158 4.69 0.66 19.52
C PRO A 158 5.80 1.66 19.12
N GLY A 159 6.27 1.63 17.87
CA GLY A 159 7.37 2.47 17.38
C GLY A 159 8.75 2.01 17.86
N GLY A 160 8.83 0.80 18.44
CA GLY A 160 10.08 0.19 18.88
C GLY A 160 10.97 -0.22 17.71
N GLY A 161 12.23 -0.50 18.04
CA GLY A 161 13.26 -0.82 17.08
C GLY A 161 14.54 -1.24 17.79
N THR A 162 15.43 -1.95 17.10
CA THR A 162 16.75 -2.26 17.67
C THR A 162 17.53 -0.98 17.99
N MET A 163 17.42 0.04 17.14
CA MET A 163 17.98 1.37 17.38
C MET A 163 16.98 2.34 18.03
N PHE A 164 15.77 1.89 18.32
CA PHE A 164 14.72 2.69 18.96
C PHE A 164 14.24 2.00 20.25
N PRO A 165 15.13 1.69 21.21
CA PRO A 165 14.75 0.96 22.42
C PRO A 165 13.76 1.72 23.29
N GLN A 166 13.74 3.06 23.21
CA GLN A 166 12.78 3.95 23.87
C GLN A 166 11.68 4.46 22.92
N GLY A 167 11.57 3.88 21.73
CA GLY A 167 10.63 4.28 20.68
C GLY A 167 11.20 5.33 19.71
N ALA A 168 10.66 5.34 18.49
CA ALA A 168 11.12 6.21 17.40
C ALA A 168 11.00 7.71 17.70
N ASP A 169 10.02 8.13 18.51
CA ASP A 169 9.84 9.55 18.88
C ASP A 169 11.05 10.09 19.68
N LYS A 170 11.56 9.31 20.64
CA LYS A 170 12.74 9.69 21.44
C LYS A 170 14.01 9.77 20.63
N TYR A 171 14.16 8.86 19.68
CA TYR A 171 15.27 8.90 18.74
C TYR A 171 15.18 10.14 17.82
N ILE A 172 13.97 10.49 17.33
CA ILE A 172 13.76 11.73 16.56
C ILE A 172 14.07 12.97 17.41
N ASP A 173 13.71 12.98 18.69
CA ASP A 173 14.05 14.07 19.61
C ASP A 173 15.58 14.23 19.77
N GLU A 174 16.34 13.12 19.81
CA GLU A 174 17.81 13.17 19.82
C GLU A 174 18.37 13.74 18.51
N LEU A 175 17.83 13.33 17.35
CA LEU A 175 18.22 13.93 16.07
C LEU A 175 17.92 15.43 16.02
N ALA A 176 16.80 15.86 16.59
CA ALA A 176 16.36 17.25 16.59
C ALA A 176 17.26 18.17 17.44
N ALA A 177 18.13 17.61 18.30
CA ALA A 177 19.15 18.39 19.01
C ALA A 177 20.26 18.92 18.08
N VAL A 178 20.39 18.36 16.88
CA VAL A 178 21.44 18.71 15.89
C VAL A 178 20.83 19.15 14.56
N ILE A 179 19.73 18.52 14.15
CA ILE A 179 19.08 18.74 12.86
C ILE A 179 17.82 19.61 13.08
N PRO A 180 17.60 20.67 12.30
CA PRO A 180 16.41 21.53 12.39
C PRO A 180 15.17 20.83 11.81
N ILE A 181 14.70 19.77 12.45
CA ILE A 181 13.55 18.95 11.99
C ILE A 181 12.23 19.71 12.15
N GLY A 182 12.08 20.51 13.21
CA GLY A 182 10.80 21.11 13.59
C GLY A 182 10.45 22.43 12.91
N ASP A 183 11.39 23.11 12.24
CA ASP A 183 11.19 24.47 11.71
C ASP A 183 10.80 24.51 10.22
N GLY A 184 10.63 23.34 9.60
CA GLY A 184 10.30 23.21 8.18
C GLY A 184 11.50 23.25 7.22
N THR A 185 12.73 23.33 7.73
CA THR A 185 13.96 23.21 6.92
C THR A 185 14.10 21.80 6.33
N VAL A 186 13.90 20.78 7.17
CA VAL A 186 13.82 19.39 6.72
C VAL A 186 12.36 19.08 6.43
N ARG A 187 12.06 18.69 5.19
CA ARG A 187 10.71 18.31 4.77
C ARG A 187 10.68 16.93 4.15
N THR A 188 11.65 16.58 3.30
CA THR A 188 11.75 15.26 2.66
C THR A 188 12.92 14.46 3.24
N ALA A 189 12.66 13.20 3.57
CA ALA A 189 13.69 12.29 4.08
C ALA A 189 13.73 10.96 3.31
N LEU A 190 14.90 10.36 3.17
CA LEU A 190 15.09 9.01 2.63
C LEU A 190 15.38 8.04 3.78
N ASP A 191 14.60 6.97 3.90
CA ASP A 191 14.74 5.96 4.97
C ASP A 191 15.12 4.60 4.38
N THR A 192 16.40 4.28 4.45
CA THR A 192 16.99 3.10 3.81
C THR A 192 16.98 1.90 4.75
N GLY A 193 16.40 0.79 4.31
CA GLY A 193 16.27 -0.41 5.14
C GLY A 193 15.25 -0.22 6.26
N CYS A 194 14.15 0.45 5.95
CA CYS A 194 13.17 0.99 6.89
C CYS A 194 12.45 -0.03 7.79
N GLY A 195 12.51 -1.32 7.45
CA GLY A 195 11.68 -2.36 8.06
C GLY A 195 10.19 -2.02 7.95
N VAL A 196 9.51 -1.87 9.09
CA VAL A 196 8.10 -1.45 9.15
C VAL A 196 7.91 0.08 9.09
N ALA A 197 8.96 0.85 8.76
CA ALA A 197 8.97 2.31 8.62
C ALA A 197 8.55 3.08 9.89
N SER A 198 8.93 2.58 11.08
CA SER A 198 8.62 3.26 12.35
C SER A 198 9.18 4.68 12.43
N TRP A 199 10.37 4.93 11.90
CA TRP A 199 10.96 6.27 11.88
C TRP A 199 10.11 7.23 11.02
N GLY A 200 9.83 6.84 9.77
CA GLY A 200 8.95 7.63 8.88
C GLY A 200 7.55 7.86 9.45
N ALA A 201 6.98 6.86 10.12
CA ALA A 201 5.66 6.95 10.74
C ALA A 201 5.58 8.03 11.84
N TYR A 202 6.65 8.21 12.60
CA TYR A 202 6.72 9.17 13.72
C TYR A 202 7.20 10.55 13.27
N LEU A 203 8.01 10.63 12.21
CA LEU A 203 8.41 11.89 11.56
C LEU A 203 7.23 12.71 11.02
N LEU A 204 6.14 12.04 10.63
CA LEU A 204 4.91 12.70 10.19
C LEU A 204 4.36 13.70 11.22
N LYS A 205 4.56 13.46 12.52
CA LYS A 205 4.17 14.43 13.58
C LYS A 205 4.99 15.72 13.53
N ARG A 206 6.17 15.69 12.94
CA ARG A 206 7.07 16.84 12.73
C ARG A 206 6.95 17.41 11.32
N ASN A 207 5.89 17.05 10.57
CA ASN A 207 5.68 17.45 9.17
C ASN A 207 6.84 17.07 8.24
N VAL A 208 7.54 15.97 8.51
CA VAL A 208 8.55 15.39 7.61
C VAL A 208 7.98 14.17 6.90
N LEU A 209 8.07 14.15 5.57
CA LEU A 209 7.73 13.01 4.75
C LEU A 209 8.97 12.17 4.50
N ALA A 210 9.04 11.00 5.11
CA ALA A 210 10.06 10.01 4.80
C ALA A 210 9.57 9.09 3.68
N MET A 211 10.35 8.98 2.61
CA MET A 211 10.21 7.92 1.63
C MET A 211 11.01 6.71 2.12
N SER A 212 10.31 5.73 2.66
CA SER A 212 10.91 4.51 3.21
C SER A 212 11.03 3.42 2.14
N PHE A 213 12.17 2.72 2.10
CA PHE A 213 12.30 1.57 1.22
C PHE A 213 13.10 0.42 1.84
N ALA A 214 12.68 -0.79 1.50
CA ALA A 214 13.36 -2.02 1.86
C ALA A 214 13.04 -3.09 0.81
N PRO A 215 13.94 -4.09 0.62
CA PRO A 215 13.67 -5.17 -0.30
C PRO A 215 12.47 -6.00 0.18
N ARG A 216 11.85 -6.76 -0.74
CA ARG A 216 10.90 -7.80 -0.35
C ARG A 216 11.63 -8.79 0.55
N ASP A 217 11.17 -8.91 1.79
CA ASP A 217 11.85 -9.64 2.84
C ASP A 217 11.39 -11.10 2.90
N SER A 218 12.25 -11.97 3.44
CA SER A 218 11.93 -13.38 3.70
C SER A 218 10.93 -13.58 4.83
N HIS A 219 10.67 -12.53 5.61
CA HIS A 219 9.77 -12.58 6.76
C HIS A 219 8.33 -12.20 6.42
N GLU A 220 8.08 -11.92 5.13
CA GLU A 220 6.82 -11.49 4.55
C GLU A 220 6.32 -10.14 5.13
N ALA A 221 6.05 -9.19 4.23
CA ALA A 221 5.19 -8.04 4.49
C ALA A 221 5.75 -6.85 5.31
N GLN A 222 7.06 -6.68 5.54
CA GLN A 222 7.58 -5.50 6.28
C GLN A 222 7.14 -4.15 5.69
N VAL A 223 7.39 -3.94 4.39
CA VAL A 223 6.94 -2.73 3.66
C VAL A 223 5.41 -2.69 3.56
N GLN A 224 4.76 -3.86 3.41
CA GLN A 224 3.29 -3.93 3.38
C GLN A 224 2.67 -3.42 4.68
N PHE A 225 3.26 -3.73 5.85
CA PHE A 225 2.81 -3.16 7.12
C PHE A 225 2.96 -1.64 7.16
N ALA A 226 4.05 -1.07 6.64
CA ALA A 226 4.19 0.39 6.54
C ALA A 226 3.05 1.01 5.71
N LEU A 227 2.74 0.39 4.56
CA LEU A 227 1.67 0.83 3.66
C LEU A 227 0.27 0.68 4.29
N GLU A 228 0.00 -0.43 4.99
CA GLU A 228 -1.25 -0.64 5.73
C GLU A 228 -1.45 0.35 6.88
N ARG A 229 -0.36 0.78 7.51
CA ARG A 229 -0.35 1.84 8.53
C ARG A 229 -0.54 3.24 7.97
N GLY A 230 -0.43 3.41 6.65
CA GLY A 230 -0.54 4.69 5.96
C GLY A 230 0.76 5.52 5.97
N VAL A 231 1.91 4.84 5.95
CA VAL A 231 3.25 5.43 5.92
C VAL A 231 3.82 5.33 4.50
N PRO A 232 4.43 6.39 3.94
CA PRO A 232 5.02 6.32 2.60
C PRO A 232 6.14 5.29 2.54
N ALA A 233 5.99 4.29 1.67
CA ALA A 233 7.01 3.28 1.46
C ALA A 233 6.97 2.67 0.06
N VAL A 234 8.08 2.10 -0.40
CA VAL A 234 8.18 1.32 -1.65
C VAL A 234 9.05 0.08 -1.43
N ILE A 235 8.86 -0.93 -2.28
CA ILE A 235 9.76 -2.07 -2.32
C ILE A 235 10.97 -1.67 -3.15
N GLY A 236 12.17 -1.74 -2.58
CA GLY A 236 13.39 -1.35 -3.28
C GLY A 236 14.66 -1.72 -2.52
N VAL A 237 15.81 -1.61 -3.17
CA VAL A 237 17.11 -1.93 -2.57
C VAL A 237 18.17 -0.97 -3.12
N LEU A 238 19.20 -0.71 -2.33
CA LEU A 238 20.46 -0.18 -2.86
C LEU A 238 21.27 -1.35 -3.40
N GLY A 239 21.21 -1.54 -4.72
CA GLY A 239 21.84 -2.67 -5.41
C GLY A 239 22.95 -2.21 -6.35
N SER A 240 22.69 -2.29 -7.65
CA SER A 240 23.54 -1.85 -8.75
C SER A 240 22.90 -0.73 -9.58
N ILE A 241 21.58 -0.58 -9.55
CA ILE A 241 20.85 0.49 -10.26
C ILE A 241 20.66 1.75 -9.40
N LYS A 242 20.62 2.93 -10.04
CA LYS A 242 20.33 4.22 -9.40
C LYS A 242 18.95 4.18 -8.76
N LEU A 243 18.78 4.86 -7.63
CA LEU A 243 17.47 5.04 -7.01
C LEU A 243 16.57 5.87 -7.94
N PRO A 244 15.25 5.60 -7.94
CA PRO A 244 14.29 6.22 -8.84
C PRO A 244 13.90 7.66 -8.42
N TYR A 245 14.89 8.43 -7.94
CA TYR A 245 14.77 9.79 -7.44
C TYR A 245 15.77 10.70 -8.16
N PRO A 246 15.42 11.98 -8.39
CA PRO A 246 16.33 12.94 -8.98
C PRO A 246 17.45 13.28 -7.99
N SER A 247 18.52 13.85 -8.53
CA SER A 247 19.54 14.50 -7.73
C SER A 247 18.95 15.58 -6.84
N ARG A 248 19.51 15.75 -5.63
CA ARG A 248 19.09 16.77 -4.67
C ARG A 248 17.59 16.67 -4.33
N ALA A 249 17.07 15.46 -4.13
CA ALA A 249 15.67 15.19 -3.76
C ALA A 249 15.40 15.36 -2.26
N PHE A 250 16.31 14.91 -1.39
CA PHE A 250 16.05 14.77 0.05
C PHE A 250 16.83 15.79 0.89
N ASP A 251 16.17 16.34 1.92
CA ASP A 251 16.79 17.23 2.90
C ASP A 251 17.57 16.42 3.97
N MET A 252 17.19 15.14 4.15
CA MET A 252 17.82 14.20 5.09
C MET A 252 17.80 12.77 4.53
N ALA A 253 18.82 11.97 4.83
CA ALA A 253 18.83 10.54 4.55
C ALA A 253 19.28 9.77 5.79
N GLN A 254 18.70 8.60 6.04
CA GLN A 254 18.99 7.78 7.19
C GLN A 254 19.20 6.31 6.83
N CYS A 255 20.11 5.67 7.56
CA CYS A 255 20.07 4.24 7.80
C CYS A 255 20.17 3.92 9.30
N SER A 256 19.23 3.10 9.79
CA SER A 256 19.23 2.57 11.14
C SER A 256 19.42 1.05 11.09
N ARG A 257 20.67 0.60 11.29
CA ARG A 257 21.07 -0.81 11.25
C ARG A 257 20.61 -1.52 9.96
N CYS A 258 20.73 -0.83 8.82
CA CYS A 258 20.30 -1.34 7.52
C CYS A 258 21.22 -2.44 6.93
N LEU A 259 22.38 -2.70 7.55
CA LEU A 259 23.38 -3.69 7.11
C LEU A 259 23.91 -3.47 5.68
N ILE A 260 23.87 -2.22 5.22
CA ILE A 260 24.43 -1.85 3.92
C ILE A 260 25.94 -1.66 4.10
N PRO A 261 26.76 -2.32 3.27
CA PRO A 261 28.20 -2.11 3.31
C PRO A 261 28.55 -0.81 2.58
N TRP A 262 28.36 0.33 3.25
CA TRP A 262 28.38 1.68 2.67
C TRP A 262 29.62 2.00 1.82
N THR A 263 30.78 1.47 2.19
CA THR A 263 32.05 1.73 1.49
C THR A 263 32.44 0.64 0.50
N SER A 264 31.63 -0.41 0.33
CA SER A 264 31.86 -1.42 -0.71
C SER A 264 31.67 -0.83 -2.10
N ASN A 265 32.20 -1.52 -3.11
CA ASN A 265 32.19 -1.07 -4.52
C ASN A 265 32.74 0.36 -4.67
N GLU A 266 33.85 0.65 -3.98
CA GLU A 266 34.50 1.97 -4.01
C GLU A 266 33.59 3.10 -3.52
N GLY A 267 32.66 2.79 -2.59
CA GLY A 267 31.77 3.78 -1.98
C GLY A 267 30.55 4.16 -2.80
N MET A 268 30.22 3.37 -3.83
CA MET A 268 29.08 3.59 -4.73
C MET A 268 27.76 3.89 -3.99
N TYR A 269 27.46 3.20 -2.89
CA TYR A 269 26.23 3.43 -2.12
C TYR A 269 26.21 4.81 -1.43
N MET A 270 27.35 5.28 -0.93
CA MET A 270 27.46 6.62 -0.36
C MET A 270 27.39 7.69 -1.46
N MET A 271 27.94 7.43 -2.64
CA MET A 271 27.83 8.31 -3.81
C MET A 271 26.38 8.44 -4.29
N GLU A 272 25.61 7.34 -4.28
CA GLU A 272 24.20 7.39 -4.64
C GLU A 272 23.36 8.16 -3.61
N VAL A 273 23.65 7.98 -2.31
CA VAL A 273 23.05 8.83 -1.26
C VAL A 273 23.46 10.29 -1.45
N ASP A 274 24.73 10.56 -1.79
CA ASP A 274 25.20 11.91 -2.06
C ASP A 274 24.44 12.56 -3.22
N ARG A 275 24.22 11.84 -4.32
CA ARG A 275 23.46 12.32 -5.48
C ARG A 275 22.07 12.79 -5.08
N VAL A 276 21.32 11.96 -4.35
CA VAL A 276 19.92 12.27 -3.96
C VAL A 276 19.83 13.21 -2.75
N LEU A 277 20.89 13.35 -1.96
CA LEU A 277 20.95 14.26 -0.83
C LEU A 277 21.25 15.69 -1.28
N ARG A 278 20.50 16.63 -0.73
CA ARG A 278 20.65 18.05 -1.07
C ARG A 278 21.94 18.65 -0.51
N PRO A 279 22.51 19.66 -1.20
CA PRO A 279 23.54 20.50 -0.61
C PRO A 279 23.06 21.09 0.72
N GLY A 280 23.85 20.93 1.78
CA GLY A 280 23.48 21.32 3.14
C GLY A 280 22.62 20.31 3.91
N GLY A 281 22.18 19.22 3.28
CA GLY A 281 21.38 18.14 3.87
C GLY A 281 22.16 17.24 4.82
N TYR A 282 21.43 16.35 5.52
CA TYR A 282 21.98 15.53 6.60
C TYR A 282 21.96 14.05 6.27
N TRP A 283 23.05 13.35 6.57
CA TRP A 283 23.08 11.89 6.55
C TRP A 283 23.23 11.35 7.97
N VAL A 284 22.36 10.41 8.33
CA VAL A 284 22.28 9.81 9.67
C VAL A 284 22.58 8.32 9.57
N LEU A 285 23.59 7.86 10.31
CA LEU A 285 23.91 6.45 10.45
C LEU A 285 23.78 6.03 11.91
N SER A 286 22.94 5.03 12.15
CA SER A 286 22.70 4.47 13.48
C SER A 286 22.96 2.97 13.52
N GLY A 287 23.73 2.50 14.49
CA GLY A 287 24.15 1.11 14.64
C GLY A 287 25.54 0.83 14.06
N PRO A 288 25.91 -0.45 13.81
CA PRO A 288 27.26 -0.80 13.36
C PRO A 288 27.67 -0.02 12.09
N PRO A 289 28.91 0.47 12.01
CA PRO A 289 30.00 0.31 12.99
C PRO A 289 30.02 1.36 14.11
N ILE A 290 29.09 2.33 14.14
CA ILE A 290 29.07 3.40 15.15
C ILE A 290 28.92 2.80 16.55
N ASN A 291 29.69 3.29 17.53
CA ASN A 291 29.77 2.76 18.89
C ASN A 291 30.34 1.33 19.03
N TRP A 292 31.17 0.90 18.07
CA TRP A 292 31.81 -0.42 18.12
C TRP A 292 32.59 -0.67 19.42
N LYS A 293 33.18 0.36 20.04
CA LYS A 293 33.91 0.26 21.31
C LYS A 293 33.07 -0.39 22.41
N THR A 294 31.76 -0.14 22.39
CA THR A 294 30.79 -0.68 23.35
C THR A 294 30.26 -2.06 22.93
N TYR A 295 29.96 -2.24 21.63
CA TYR A 295 29.13 -3.36 21.17
C TYR A 295 29.85 -4.45 20.38
N TYR A 296 31.16 -4.35 20.13
CA TYR A 296 31.89 -5.35 19.32
C TYR A 296 31.67 -6.81 19.77
N ARG A 297 31.62 -7.05 21.09
CA ARG A 297 31.35 -8.39 21.66
C ARG A 297 29.94 -8.88 21.32
N THR A 298 28.94 -8.01 21.43
CA THR A 298 27.53 -8.32 21.13
C THR A 298 27.33 -8.60 19.65
N TRP A 299 28.05 -7.89 18.78
CA TRP A 299 28.00 -8.10 17.33
C TRP A 299 28.86 -9.26 16.84
N LYS A 300 29.67 -9.86 17.72
CA LYS A 300 30.59 -10.96 17.39
C LYS A 300 31.54 -10.60 16.24
N ARG A 301 32.03 -9.36 16.24
CA ARG A 301 32.99 -8.82 15.26
C ARG A 301 34.22 -8.29 15.98
N SER A 302 35.37 -8.25 15.31
CA SER A 302 36.61 -7.77 15.93
C SER A 302 36.59 -6.24 16.08
N LYS A 303 37.43 -5.71 16.98
CA LYS A 303 37.54 -4.26 17.18
C LYS A 303 38.17 -3.61 15.95
N GLU A 304 39.19 -4.27 15.41
CA GLU A 304 40.00 -3.83 14.28
C GLU A 304 39.14 -3.73 13.02
N GLU A 305 38.29 -4.72 12.78
CA GLU A 305 37.35 -4.75 11.66
C GLU A 305 36.36 -3.58 11.72
N LEU A 306 35.71 -3.37 12.87
CA LEU A 306 34.72 -2.31 13.05
C LEU A 306 35.33 -0.91 13.03
N GLN A 307 36.52 -0.77 13.63
CA GLN A 307 37.28 0.49 13.61
C GLN A 307 37.66 0.86 12.17
N GLU A 308 38.13 -0.12 11.38
CA GLU A 308 38.47 0.12 9.97
C GLU A 308 37.23 0.40 9.13
N GLU A 309 36.10 -0.28 9.39
CA GLU A 309 34.83 0.01 8.72
C GLU A 309 34.35 1.44 8.98
N GLN A 310 34.34 1.88 10.25
CA GLN A 310 34.00 3.27 10.59
C GLN A 310 34.99 4.25 9.95
N GLY A 311 36.30 3.96 10.00
CA GLY A 311 37.33 4.80 9.41
C GLY A 311 37.19 4.94 7.89
N LYS A 312 36.79 3.87 7.18
CA LYS A 312 36.47 3.95 5.74
C LYS A 312 35.27 4.84 5.47
N ILE A 313 34.21 4.75 6.28
CA ILE A 313 33.01 5.59 6.14
C ILE A 313 33.40 7.07 6.32
N GLU A 314 34.22 7.38 7.32
CA GLU A 314 34.67 8.74 7.59
C GLU A 314 35.53 9.30 6.45
N ARG A 315 36.48 8.52 5.91
CA ARG A 315 37.27 8.92 4.73
C ARG A 315 36.39 9.14 3.49
N MET A 316 35.42 8.27 3.24
CA MET A 316 34.47 8.44 2.13
C MET A 316 33.57 9.66 2.33
N ALA A 317 33.14 9.95 3.56
CA ALA A 317 32.38 11.15 3.88
C ALA A 317 33.22 12.41 3.62
N GLU A 318 34.50 12.42 4.00
CA GLU A 318 35.42 13.53 3.68
C GLU A 318 35.57 13.73 2.17
N LEU A 319 35.76 12.65 1.38
CA LEU A 319 35.82 12.67 -0.08
C LEU A 319 34.56 13.31 -0.71
N LEU A 320 33.38 12.94 -0.18
CA LEU A 320 32.08 13.44 -0.61
C LEU A 320 31.76 14.84 -0.08
N CYS A 321 32.71 15.51 0.60
CA CYS A 321 32.51 16.82 1.19
C CYS A 321 31.41 16.80 2.25
N TRP A 322 31.41 15.82 3.14
CA TRP A 322 30.49 15.73 4.27
C TRP A 322 31.23 16.01 5.56
N GLU A 323 30.65 16.87 6.40
CA GLU A 323 31.22 17.22 7.70
C GLU A 323 30.52 16.44 8.81
N LYS A 324 31.27 15.73 9.66
CA LYS A 324 30.71 15.08 10.84
C LYS A 324 30.29 16.13 11.87
N LYS A 325 29.00 16.17 12.20
CA LYS A 325 28.41 17.15 13.13
C LYS A 325 28.17 16.60 14.52
N TYR A 326 27.97 15.29 14.63
CA TYR A 326 27.60 14.66 15.90
C TYR A 326 27.98 13.18 15.89
N GLU A 327 28.45 12.69 17.04
CA GLU A 327 28.58 11.27 17.33
C GLU A 327 28.33 11.08 18.83
N LYS A 328 27.31 10.30 19.18
CA LYS A 328 27.02 9.95 20.57
C LYS A 328 26.28 8.62 20.61
N GLY A 329 26.73 7.73 21.49
CA GLY A 329 26.16 6.39 21.56
C GLY A 329 26.18 5.75 20.18
N ASP A 330 25.07 5.16 19.77
CA ASP A 330 24.95 4.43 18.50
C ASP A 330 24.67 5.31 17.27
N LEU A 331 24.74 6.63 17.40
CA LEU A 331 24.29 7.59 16.41
C LEU A 331 25.45 8.47 15.95
N ALA A 332 25.60 8.62 14.63
CA ALA A 332 26.45 9.62 14.01
C ALA A 332 25.72 10.39 12.90
N ILE A 333 26.01 11.69 12.80
CA ILE A 333 25.35 12.61 11.87
C ILE A 333 26.42 13.36 11.08
N TRP A 334 26.28 13.35 9.76
CA TRP A 334 27.07 14.14 8.83
C TRP A 334 26.18 15.17 8.13
N ARG A 335 26.79 16.26 7.70
CA ARG A 335 26.14 17.29 6.89
C ARG A 335 26.91 17.48 5.59
N LYS A 336 26.22 17.30 4.46
CA LYS A 336 26.75 17.59 3.12
C LYS A 336 27.03 19.09 3.00
N ARG A 337 28.16 19.48 2.41
CA ARG A 337 28.49 20.89 2.16
C ARG A 337 27.45 21.56 1.24
N LYS A 338 27.37 22.88 1.32
CA LYS A 338 26.35 23.66 0.57
C LYS A 338 26.71 23.85 -0.91
N ASN A 339 27.99 23.77 -1.25
CA ASN A 339 28.52 23.99 -2.60
C ASN A 339 29.95 23.41 -2.70
N ALA A 340 30.52 23.45 -3.91
CA ALA A 340 31.87 22.97 -4.16
C ALA A 340 32.97 23.84 -3.51
N GLU A 341 32.77 25.16 -3.41
CA GLU A 341 33.78 26.10 -2.86
C GLU A 341 34.05 25.86 -1.36
N SER A 342 33.02 25.46 -0.61
CA SER A 342 33.12 25.07 0.80
C SER A 342 33.72 23.67 1.02
N CYS A 343 34.14 23.00 -0.05
CA CYS A 343 34.80 21.69 0.02
C CYS A 343 36.30 21.78 -0.32
N HIS A 344 37.13 21.65 0.71
CA HIS A 344 38.58 21.54 0.54
C HIS A 344 38.98 20.06 0.44
N ARG A 345 39.02 19.51 -0.78
CA ARG A 345 39.56 18.16 -1.01
C ARG A 345 41.09 18.19 -0.93
N LYS A 346 41.70 17.19 -0.30
CA LYS A 346 43.16 17.06 -0.31
C LYS A 346 43.61 16.57 -1.69
N GLN A 347 44.76 17.02 -2.18
CA GLN A 347 45.29 16.63 -3.51
C GLN A 347 45.44 15.11 -3.72
N ASN A 348 45.56 14.32 -2.64
CA ASN A 348 45.67 12.85 -2.72
C ASN A 348 44.31 12.12 -2.85
N ASP A 349 43.18 12.84 -2.79
CA ASP A 349 41.81 12.29 -2.88
C ASP A 349 41.27 12.21 -4.34
N LEU A 350 42.12 12.46 -5.33
CA LEU A 350 41.76 12.56 -6.76
C LEU A 350 41.48 11.22 -7.46
N SER A 351 41.46 10.08 -6.75
CA SER A 351 41.27 8.76 -7.39
C SER A 351 39.84 8.53 -7.89
N VAL A 352 38.85 9.26 -7.37
CA VAL A 352 37.45 9.16 -7.80
C VAL A 352 37.07 10.39 -8.65
N GLY A 353 36.73 10.15 -9.92
CA GLY A 353 36.31 11.18 -10.85
C GLY A 353 34.91 11.76 -10.56
N PHE A 354 34.57 12.85 -11.23
CA PHE A 354 33.21 13.36 -11.27
C PHE A 354 32.40 12.69 -12.38
N CYS A 355 31.10 12.52 -12.16
CA CYS A 355 30.18 12.07 -13.19
C CYS A 355 29.96 13.15 -14.25
N GLU A 356 29.49 12.76 -15.43
CA GLU A 356 29.02 13.70 -16.43
C GLU A 356 27.84 14.53 -15.89
N SER A 357 27.90 15.85 -16.02
CA SER A 357 26.98 16.77 -15.33
C SER A 357 25.53 16.68 -15.81
N ASN A 358 25.29 16.18 -17.02
CA ASN A 358 23.98 16.09 -17.67
C ASN A 358 23.24 14.76 -17.40
N THR A 359 23.85 13.78 -16.72
CA THR A 359 23.25 12.44 -16.50
C THR A 359 22.77 12.19 -15.06
N ALA A 360 22.85 13.20 -14.18
CA ALA A 360 22.53 13.05 -12.75
C ALA A 360 21.06 12.66 -12.48
N ASP A 361 20.15 13.11 -13.35
CA ASP A 361 18.71 12.84 -13.29
C ASP A 361 18.27 11.77 -14.33
N ASP A 362 19.19 11.27 -15.18
CA ASP A 362 18.99 10.08 -16.02
C ASP A 362 19.21 8.80 -15.20
N ILE A 363 18.11 8.21 -14.74
CA ILE A 363 18.12 7.23 -13.64
C ILE A 363 17.30 5.96 -13.89
N TRP A 364 16.32 5.95 -14.79
CA TRP A 364 15.44 4.78 -14.97
C TRP A 364 16.22 3.59 -15.58
N TYR A 365 16.35 2.51 -14.82
CA TYR A 365 17.22 1.35 -15.12
C TYR A 365 18.67 1.69 -15.47
N LYS A 366 19.18 2.82 -14.96
CA LYS A 366 20.59 3.19 -15.12
C LYS A 366 21.42 2.60 -13.98
N MET A 367 22.58 2.08 -14.34
CA MET A 367 23.55 1.59 -13.35
C MET A 367 24.09 2.75 -12.52
N MET A 368 24.34 2.49 -11.25
CA MET A 368 25.11 3.40 -10.40
C MET A 368 26.55 3.47 -10.91
N GLU A 369 27.10 4.67 -10.84
CA GLU A 369 28.44 4.96 -11.33
C GLU A 369 29.38 5.19 -10.14
N LYS A 370 30.66 4.86 -10.30
CA LYS A 370 31.71 5.06 -9.29
C LYS A 370 32.31 6.46 -9.42
N CYS A 371 31.46 7.48 -9.42
CA CYS A 371 31.84 8.87 -9.58
C CYS A 371 31.00 9.78 -8.69
N ILE A 372 31.52 10.97 -8.41
CA ILE A 372 30.84 11.96 -7.59
C ILE A 372 29.97 12.83 -8.49
N THR A 373 28.69 12.98 -8.16
CA THR A 373 27.80 13.92 -8.87
C THR A 373 28.27 15.36 -8.61
N PRO A 374 28.58 16.16 -9.63
CA PRO A 374 29.05 17.53 -9.43
C PRO A 374 27.97 18.41 -8.80
N TYR A 375 28.38 19.36 -7.96
CA TYR A 375 27.48 20.43 -7.51
C TYR A 375 27.11 21.33 -8.70
N PRO A 376 25.86 21.81 -8.79
CA PRO A 376 25.55 22.94 -9.67
C PRO A 376 26.41 24.16 -9.32
N GLU A 377 26.75 24.95 -10.34
CA GLU A 377 27.53 26.18 -10.17
C GLU A 377 26.82 27.19 -9.26
N VAL A 378 27.60 27.98 -8.52
CA VAL A 378 27.12 29.01 -7.60
C VAL A 378 27.76 30.36 -7.93
N GLN A 379 27.05 31.45 -7.64
CA GLN A 379 27.54 32.81 -7.86
C GLN A 379 28.29 33.39 -6.65
N SER A 380 28.23 32.74 -5.49
CA SER A 380 28.92 33.18 -4.28
C SER A 380 29.26 32.01 -3.34
N PRO A 381 30.28 32.17 -2.47
CA PRO A 381 30.72 31.10 -1.56
C PRO A 381 29.68 30.67 -0.53
N ASP A 382 28.73 31.54 -0.18
CA ASP A 382 27.69 31.25 0.81
C ASP A 382 26.41 30.65 0.18
N ALA A 383 26.30 30.66 -1.15
CA ALA A 383 25.11 30.20 -1.86
C ALA A 383 24.94 28.67 -1.79
N VAL A 384 23.69 28.22 -1.73
CA VAL A 384 23.34 26.80 -1.81
C VAL A 384 23.32 26.37 -3.27
N ALA A 385 24.08 25.32 -3.60
CA ALA A 385 24.19 24.83 -4.96
C ALA A 385 22.84 24.37 -5.54
N GLY A 386 22.50 24.98 -6.68
CA GLY A 386 21.22 24.84 -7.37
C GLY A 386 20.00 25.36 -6.59
N GLY A 387 20.23 26.34 -5.71
CA GLY A 387 19.20 27.23 -5.16
C GLY A 387 18.80 26.93 -3.71
N GLU A 388 18.63 27.99 -2.92
CA GLU A 388 18.07 27.90 -1.57
C GLU A 388 16.54 27.74 -1.66
N LEU A 389 15.98 26.91 -0.77
CA LEU A 389 14.55 26.67 -0.69
C LEU A 389 13.96 27.34 0.53
N LYS A 390 12.72 27.83 0.38
CA LYS A 390 11.92 28.29 1.52
C LYS A 390 11.66 27.13 2.48
N LYS A 391 11.37 27.45 3.74
CA LYS A 391 10.94 26.45 4.72
C LYS A 391 9.50 26.00 4.41
N PHE A 392 9.16 24.78 4.78
CA PHE A 392 7.79 24.29 4.71
C PHE A 392 6.93 24.98 5.80
N PRO A 393 5.67 25.40 5.52
CA PRO A 393 4.86 25.10 4.34
C PRO A 393 4.97 26.08 3.16
N GLU A 394 5.65 27.22 3.30
CA GLU A 394 5.77 28.24 2.23
C GLU A 394 6.38 27.66 0.94
N ARG A 395 7.33 26.74 1.11
CA ARG A 395 7.98 25.97 0.03
C ARG A 395 7.00 25.30 -0.93
N LEU A 396 5.81 24.92 -0.48
CA LEU A 396 4.84 24.15 -1.26
C LEU A 396 4.34 24.89 -2.50
N PHE A 397 4.22 26.21 -2.41
CA PHE A 397 3.72 27.10 -3.48
C PHE A 397 4.76 28.13 -3.95
N SER A 398 5.93 28.16 -3.32
CA SER A 398 7.06 28.97 -3.77
C SER A 398 7.58 28.43 -5.10
N VAL A 399 8.00 29.34 -5.99
CA VAL A 399 8.61 28.98 -7.27
C VAL A 399 9.89 28.16 -7.03
N PRO A 400 9.97 26.91 -7.52
CA PRO A 400 11.15 26.08 -7.32
C PRO A 400 12.40 26.64 -8.04
N PRO A 401 13.59 26.56 -7.44
CA PRO A 401 14.82 27.06 -8.06
C PRO A 401 15.10 26.49 -9.45
N ARG A 402 14.83 25.20 -9.72
CA ARG A 402 14.99 24.63 -11.07
C ARG A 402 14.10 25.31 -12.11
N ILE A 403 12.92 25.81 -11.73
CA ILE A 403 12.06 26.61 -12.60
C ILE A 403 12.61 28.02 -12.75
N ALA A 404 12.99 28.67 -11.65
CA ALA A 404 13.51 30.04 -11.67
C ALA A 404 14.81 30.18 -12.47
N LEU A 405 15.67 29.16 -12.44
CA LEU A 405 16.94 29.09 -13.16
C LEU A 405 16.80 28.56 -14.59
N GLY A 406 15.59 28.17 -15.03
CA GLY A 406 15.35 27.67 -16.39
C GLY A 406 15.90 26.26 -16.66
N TYR A 407 16.13 25.45 -15.62
CA TYR A 407 16.63 24.07 -15.75
C TYR A 407 15.56 23.06 -16.17
N VAL A 408 14.28 23.47 -16.20
CA VAL A 408 13.18 22.62 -16.68
C VAL A 408 12.63 23.21 -17.98
N PRO A 409 13.05 22.68 -19.14
CA PRO A 409 12.64 23.22 -20.43
C PRO A 409 11.12 23.21 -20.59
N GLY A 410 10.54 24.30 -21.09
CA GLY A 410 9.09 24.43 -21.30
C GLY A 410 8.31 24.98 -20.10
N PHE A 411 8.94 25.16 -18.94
CA PHE A 411 8.30 25.82 -17.79
C PHE A 411 8.93 27.16 -17.46
N SER A 412 8.08 28.16 -17.24
CA SER A 412 8.44 29.48 -16.75
C SER A 412 7.81 29.70 -15.38
N ILE A 413 8.22 30.78 -14.70
CA ILE A 413 7.59 31.20 -13.44
C ILE A 413 6.08 31.41 -13.62
N GLN A 414 5.66 31.99 -14.74
CA GLN A 414 4.26 32.24 -15.05
C GLN A 414 3.50 30.92 -15.28
N SER A 415 4.06 29.97 -16.03
CA SER A 415 3.38 28.70 -16.27
C SER A 415 3.28 27.85 -14.99
N TYR A 416 4.27 27.92 -14.09
CA TYR A 416 4.18 27.29 -12.76
C TYR A 416 3.03 27.89 -11.92
N GLN A 417 2.87 29.21 -11.92
CA GLN A 417 1.78 29.87 -11.19
C GLN A 417 0.41 29.54 -11.78
N GLU A 418 0.33 29.49 -13.11
CA GLU A 418 -0.90 29.12 -13.81
C GLU A 418 -1.29 27.66 -13.55
N ASP A 419 -0.33 26.74 -13.60
CA ASP A 419 -0.55 25.32 -13.25
C ASP A 419 -1.12 25.17 -11.83
N ASN A 420 -0.58 25.91 -10.85
CA ASN A 420 -1.15 25.94 -9.50
C ASN A 420 -2.61 26.43 -9.46
N ARG A 421 -2.94 27.46 -10.24
CA ARG A 421 -4.29 28.02 -10.32
C ARG A 421 -5.27 27.03 -10.93
N ILE A 422 -4.85 26.37 -12.01
CA ILE A 422 -5.59 25.33 -12.72
C ILE A 422 -5.86 24.13 -11.80
N TRP A 423 -4.83 23.59 -11.14
CA TRP A 423 -5.01 22.45 -10.24
C TRP A 423 -5.86 22.77 -9.02
N LYS A 424 -5.82 24.00 -8.51
CA LYS A 424 -6.73 24.44 -7.44
C LYS A 424 -8.19 24.29 -7.87
N LYS A 425 -8.49 24.66 -9.12
CA LYS A 425 -9.82 24.53 -9.71
C LYS A 425 -10.23 23.06 -9.89
N HIS A 426 -9.36 22.24 -10.49
CA HIS A 426 -9.60 20.82 -10.69
C HIS A 426 -9.87 20.09 -9.38
N VAL A 427 -9.02 20.29 -8.37
CA VAL A 427 -9.18 19.66 -7.05
C VAL A 427 -10.47 20.11 -6.35
N ASN A 428 -10.88 21.37 -6.52
CA ASN A 428 -12.18 21.83 -6.01
C ASN A 428 -13.36 21.16 -6.72
N ALA A 429 -13.27 20.91 -8.03
CA ALA A 429 -14.27 20.13 -8.75
C ALA A 429 -14.32 18.67 -8.27
N TYR A 430 -13.15 18.04 -8.12
CA TYR A 430 -13.06 16.67 -7.59
C TYR A 430 -13.67 16.53 -6.20
N LYS A 431 -13.46 17.50 -5.30
CA LYS A 431 -14.06 17.52 -3.96
C LYS A 431 -15.59 17.62 -3.99
N LYS A 432 -16.18 18.25 -5.02
CA LYS A 432 -17.64 18.30 -5.21
C LYS A 432 -18.19 16.96 -5.70
N ILE A 433 -17.48 16.32 -6.63
CA ILE A 433 -17.86 15.01 -7.20
C ILE A 433 -17.70 13.90 -6.15
N ASN A 434 -16.57 13.88 -5.46
CA ASN A 434 -16.24 12.93 -4.42
C ASN A 434 -15.92 13.68 -3.11
N LYS A 435 -16.95 13.83 -2.28
CA LYS A 435 -16.85 14.52 -0.99
C LYS A 435 -15.87 13.86 -0.02
N LEU A 436 -15.57 12.56 -0.20
CA LEU A 436 -14.65 11.81 0.68
C LEU A 436 -13.23 12.35 0.65
N ILE A 437 -12.80 13.00 -0.44
CA ILE A 437 -11.50 13.66 -0.55
C ILE A 437 -11.28 14.65 0.60
N SER A 438 -12.33 15.32 1.07
CA SER A 438 -12.24 16.32 2.14
C SER A 438 -12.40 15.74 3.55
N THR A 439 -12.75 14.46 3.69
CA THR A 439 -13.07 13.84 4.99
C THR A 439 -11.85 13.24 5.72
N GLY A 440 -10.73 13.09 5.02
CA GLY A 440 -9.57 12.32 5.51
C GLY A 440 -9.72 10.81 5.38
N ARG A 441 -10.74 10.32 4.65
CA ARG A 441 -10.92 8.89 4.34
C ARG A 441 -9.77 8.33 3.49
N TYR A 442 -9.27 9.09 2.53
CA TYR A 442 -8.15 8.68 1.68
C TYR A 442 -6.85 9.08 2.34
N ARG A 443 -6.01 8.11 2.70
CA ARG A 443 -4.73 8.33 3.37
C ARG A 443 -3.57 8.17 2.38
N ASN A 444 -3.52 7.04 1.70
CA ASN A 444 -2.51 6.71 0.70
C ASN A 444 -3.07 7.09 -0.67
N ILE A 445 -2.57 8.17 -1.26
CA ILE A 445 -3.01 8.66 -2.57
C ILE A 445 -1.87 8.42 -3.57
N LEU A 446 -2.21 7.98 -4.77
CA LEU A 446 -1.28 7.86 -5.89
C LEU A 446 -1.68 8.86 -6.96
N ASP A 447 -0.76 9.70 -7.41
CA ASP A 447 -0.92 10.51 -8.61
C ASP A 447 -0.03 9.93 -9.71
N MET A 448 -0.65 9.34 -10.73
CA MET A 448 0.05 8.55 -11.74
C MET A 448 0.81 9.41 -12.76
N ASN A 449 0.44 10.68 -12.90
CA ASN A 449 1.08 11.63 -13.81
C ASN A 449 1.10 13.01 -13.15
N ALA A 450 2.04 13.19 -12.23
CA ALA A 450 2.01 14.30 -11.28
C ALA A 450 2.41 15.65 -11.86
N GLY A 451 3.09 15.69 -13.02
CA GLY A 451 3.64 16.91 -13.59
C GLY A 451 4.46 17.69 -12.55
N LEU A 452 4.03 18.92 -12.23
CA LEU A 452 4.70 19.78 -11.23
C LEU A 452 4.32 19.49 -9.77
N GLY A 453 3.57 18.41 -9.49
CA GLY A 453 3.08 18.02 -8.17
C GLY A 453 1.93 18.89 -7.64
N SER A 454 1.28 19.67 -8.52
CA SER A 454 0.27 20.66 -8.12
C SER A 454 -1.04 20.02 -7.63
N PHE A 455 -1.42 18.84 -8.13
CA PHE A 455 -2.53 18.06 -7.57
C PHE A 455 -2.31 17.79 -6.07
N ALA A 456 -1.15 17.22 -5.72
CA ALA A 456 -0.78 16.96 -4.33
C ALA A 456 -0.68 18.25 -3.50
N ALA A 457 -0.10 19.32 -4.05
CA ALA A 457 -0.02 20.59 -3.36
C ALA A 457 -1.41 21.17 -2.97
N GLN A 458 -2.43 20.97 -3.80
CA GLN A 458 -3.80 21.43 -3.51
C GLN A 458 -4.58 20.48 -2.58
N LEU A 459 -4.05 19.28 -2.33
CA LEU A 459 -4.55 18.34 -1.33
C LEU A 459 -3.89 18.49 0.04
N GLU A 460 -2.77 19.22 0.13
CA GLU A 460 -1.93 19.40 1.33
C GLU A 460 -2.60 20.32 2.37
N TYR A 461 -3.70 19.81 2.89
CA TYR A 461 -4.37 20.17 4.13
C TYR A 461 -4.97 18.91 4.80
N SER A 462 -4.79 17.74 4.17
CA SER A 462 -5.42 16.49 4.55
C SER A 462 -4.47 15.63 5.39
N LYS A 463 -5.03 14.74 6.22
CA LYS A 463 -4.30 13.71 6.96
C LYS A 463 -3.77 12.62 6.01
N SER A 464 -3.23 12.98 4.86
CA SER A 464 -2.96 12.12 3.72
C SER A 464 -1.55 12.37 3.19
N TRP A 465 -1.06 11.49 2.33
CA TRP A 465 0.17 11.70 1.58
C TRP A 465 -0.06 11.24 0.14
N VAL A 466 0.68 11.84 -0.79
CA VAL A 466 0.58 11.54 -2.21
C VAL A 466 1.91 10.98 -2.70
N MET A 467 1.87 9.79 -3.30
CA MET A 467 2.95 9.29 -4.15
C MET A 467 2.82 9.99 -5.51
N ASN A 468 3.70 10.95 -5.78
CA ASN A 468 3.70 11.68 -7.05
C ASN A 468 4.56 10.94 -8.08
N VAL A 469 3.95 10.32 -9.08
CA VAL A 469 4.68 9.61 -10.12
C VAL A 469 4.93 10.51 -11.31
N VAL A 470 6.17 10.55 -11.78
CA VAL A 470 6.54 11.15 -13.07
C VAL A 470 6.81 10.00 -14.05
N PRO A 471 5.94 9.81 -15.06
CA PRO A 471 6.13 8.77 -16.06
C PRO A 471 7.46 8.94 -16.79
N THR A 472 8.20 7.85 -16.99
CA THR A 472 9.50 7.89 -17.70
C THR A 472 9.36 8.25 -19.18
N ILE A 473 8.18 8.03 -19.76
CA ILE A 473 7.85 8.43 -21.13
C ILE A 473 7.42 9.89 -21.25
N ALA A 474 7.24 10.61 -20.14
CA ALA A 474 6.92 12.02 -20.18
C ALA A 474 8.09 12.81 -20.77
N GLU A 475 7.80 13.75 -21.66
CA GLU A 475 8.83 14.56 -22.32
C GLU A 475 9.62 15.46 -21.35
N ARG A 476 9.03 15.77 -20.20
CA ARG A 476 9.54 16.77 -19.26
C ARG A 476 9.87 16.11 -17.93
N ASP A 477 11.14 16.20 -17.56
CA ASP A 477 11.59 15.81 -16.25
C ASP A 477 11.16 16.85 -15.19
N THR A 478 10.19 16.47 -14.37
CA THR A 478 9.55 17.35 -13.38
C THR A 478 9.68 16.84 -11.95
N LEU A 479 10.29 15.67 -11.72
CA LEU A 479 10.34 15.09 -10.37
C LEU A 479 11.22 15.92 -9.42
N GLY A 480 12.28 16.54 -9.95
CA GLY A 480 13.10 17.49 -9.17
C GLY A 480 12.26 18.66 -8.63
N VAL A 481 11.30 19.15 -9.41
CA VAL A 481 10.37 20.24 -9.02
C VAL A 481 9.46 19.78 -7.88
N ILE A 482 8.89 18.57 -7.96
CA ILE A 482 8.05 17.98 -6.91
C ILE A 482 8.81 17.94 -5.58
N TYR A 483 10.06 17.46 -5.61
CA TYR A 483 10.90 17.45 -4.41
C TYR A 483 11.23 18.87 -3.96
N GLU A 484 11.53 19.83 -4.82
CA GLU A 484 11.76 21.24 -4.45
C GLU A 484 10.55 21.90 -3.78
N ARG A 485 9.32 21.42 -4.03
CA ARG A 485 8.11 21.85 -3.30
C ARG A 485 7.95 21.21 -1.91
N GLY A 486 8.76 20.20 -1.59
CA GLY A 486 8.65 19.46 -0.33
C GLY A 486 7.63 18.32 -0.37
N LEU A 487 7.36 17.79 -1.56
CA LEU A 487 6.55 16.60 -1.79
C LEU A 487 7.47 15.39 -2.06
N VAL A 488 6.91 14.19 -2.01
CA VAL A 488 7.63 12.94 -2.34
C VAL A 488 7.09 12.33 -3.63
N GLY A 489 7.95 11.66 -4.37
CA GLY A 489 7.57 11.06 -5.66
C GLY A 489 8.64 10.13 -6.22
N ILE A 490 8.34 9.54 -7.36
CA ILE A 490 9.17 8.49 -7.97
C ILE A 490 9.02 8.50 -9.49
N TYR A 491 10.08 8.19 -10.23
CA TYR A 491 9.94 7.89 -11.65
C TYR A 491 9.42 6.47 -11.84
N HIS A 492 8.54 6.28 -12.81
CA HIS A 492 8.02 4.95 -13.10
C HIS A 492 7.52 4.83 -14.54
N ASP A 493 7.57 3.63 -15.08
CA ASP A 493 6.91 3.29 -16.35
C ASP A 493 5.67 2.44 -16.10
N TRP A 494 4.49 2.97 -16.40
CA TRP A 494 3.20 2.28 -16.25
C TRP A 494 2.98 1.11 -17.23
N CYS A 495 3.89 0.89 -18.19
CA CYS A 495 3.90 -0.37 -18.95
C CYS A 495 4.43 -1.56 -18.12
N GLU A 496 4.96 -1.32 -16.93
CA GLU A 496 5.41 -2.32 -15.98
C GLU A 496 4.69 -2.16 -14.62
N ALA A 497 4.72 -3.20 -13.78
CA ALA A 497 4.03 -3.16 -12.49
C ALA A 497 4.73 -2.25 -11.47
N PHE A 498 4.04 -1.44 -10.69
CA PHE A 498 4.63 -0.55 -9.69
C PHE A 498 5.26 -1.32 -8.51
N SER A 499 6.37 -0.81 -7.97
CA SER A 499 7.13 -1.44 -6.87
C SER A 499 6.47 -1.26 -5.50
N THR A 500 5.28 -1.84 -5.37
CA THR A 500 4.43 -1.82 -4.17
C THR A 500 3.63 -3.11 -4.02
N TYR A 501 3.06 -3.32 -2.83
CA TYR A 501 2.15 -4.42 -2.54
C TYR A 501 0.74 -4.16 -3.12
N PRO A 502 -0.04 -5.22 -3.41
CA PRO A 502 -1.45 -5.04 -3.73
C PRO A 502 -2.21 -4.30 -2.62
N ARG A 503 -3.30 -3.60 -2.97
CA ARG A 503 -4.19 -2.90 -2.03
C ARG A 503 -3.47 -1.85 -1.17
N THR A 504 -2.61 -1.06 -1.79
CA THR A 504 -1.82 -0.01 -1.12
C THR A 504 -2.54 1.34 -1.06
N TYR A 505 -3.17 1.75 -2.15
CA TYR A 505 -3.69 3.11 -2.31
C TYR A 505 -5.20 3.16 -2.09
N ASP A 506 -5.69 4.20 -1.41
CA ASP A 506 -7.11 4.44 -1.19
C ASP A 506 -7.74 5.27 -2.34
N LEU A 507 -6.93 6.12 -2.97
CA LEU A 507 -7.32 6.94 -4.13
C LEU A 507 -6.19 6.93 -5.17
N ILE A 508 -6.53 6.65 -6.41
CA ILE A 508 -5.64 6.82 -7.56
C ILE A 508 -6.14 7.98 -8.43
N HIS A 509 -5.25 8.90 -8.77
CA HIS A 509 -5.50 9.99 -9.70
C HIS A 509 -4.72 9.74 -10.99
N ALA A 510 -5.42 9.77 -12.12
CA ALA A 510 -4.90 9.46 -13.44
C ALA A 510 -5.33 10.55 -14.43
N SER A 511 -4.59 11.67 -14.45
CA SER A 511 -4.82 12.77 -15.38
C SER A 511 -3.93 12.64 -16.62
N GLY A 512 -4.51 12.49 -17.80
CA GLY A 512 -3.82 12.36 -19.08
C GLY A 512 -2.97 11.10 -19.21
N VAL A 513 -3.09 10.13 -18.30
CA VAL A 513 -2.25 8.92 -18.28
C VAL A 513 -2.49 8.07 -19.53
N PHE A 514 -3.75 7.89 -19.94
CA PHE A 514 -4.07 6.99 -21.04
C PHE A 514 -3.78 7.64 -22.40
N SER A 515 -3.94 8.96 -22.52
CA SER A 515 -3.40 9.71 -23.65
C SER A 515 -1.87 9.60 -23.73
N LEU A 516 -1.16 9.74 -22.60
CA LEU A 516 0.31 9.68 -22.57
C LEU A 516 0.85 8.30 -23.00
N TYR A 517 0.15 7.23 -22.64
CA TYR A 517 0.54 5.85 -22.93
C TYR A 517 -0.08 5.28 -24.22
N GLU A 518 -0.80 6.09 -25.00
CA GLU A 518 -1.44 5.65 -26.24
C GLU A 518 -0.40 5.06 -27.22
N GLY A 519 -0.66 3.82 -27.67
CA GLY A 519 0.24 3.10 -28.56
C GLY A 519 1.56 2.63 -27.93
N LYS A 520 1.77 2.82 -26.62
CA LYS A 520 2.99 2.36 -25.91
C LYS A 520 2.77 1.03 -25.21
N CYS A 521 1.66 0.89 -24.49
CA CYS A 521 1.21 -0.37 -23.92
C CYS A 521 -0.32 -0.41 -23.82
N LYS A 522 -0.83 -1.60 -23.47
CA LYS A 522 -2.27 -1.87 -23.46
C LYS A 522 -2.96 -1.18 -22.30
N ILE A 523 -4.14 -0.61 -22.55
CA ILE A 523 -5.01 0.02 -21.54
C ILE A 523 -5.34 -0.98 -20.43
N GLU A 524 -5.56 -2.25 -20.81
CA GLU A 524 -5.82 -3.37 -19.93
C GLU A 524 -4.70 -3.59 -18.92
N ASP A 525 -3.43 -3.51 -19.36
CA ASP A 525 -2.28 -3.78 -18.49
C ASP A 525 -2.14 -2.68 -17.43
N ILE A 526 -2.36 -1.41 -17.81
CA ILE A 526 -2.37 -0.28 -16.86
C ILE A 526 -3.53 -0.43 -15.87
N LEU A 527 -4.75 -0.72 -16.35
CA LEU A 527 -5.92 -0.85 -15.48
C LEU A 527 -5.84 -2.06 -14.53
N LEU A 528 -5.23 -3.17 -14.96
CA LEU A 528 -4.97 -4.33 -14.09
C LEU A 528 -3.94 -4.00 -13.00
N GLU A 529 -2.91 -3.21 -13.33
CA GLU A 529 -1.95 -2.73 -12.34
C GLU A 529 -2.63 -1.76 -11.35
N MET A 530 -3.47 -0.85 -11.83
CA MET A 530 -4.30 0.02 -10.99
C MET A 530 -5.20 -0.82 -10.07
N ASP A 531 -5.87 -1.86 -10.58
CA ASP A 531 -6.68 -2.76 -9.77
C ASP A 531 -5.85 -3.45 -8.69
N ARG A 532 -4.68 -3.99 -9.03
CA ARG A 532 -3.79 -4.65 -8.07
C ARG A 532 -3.47 -3.74 -6.89
N ILE A 533 -3.04 -2.51 -7.15
CA ILE A 533 -2.54 -1.59 -6.11
C ILE A 533 -3.65 -0.78 -5.42
N LEU A 534 -4.85 -0.72 -5.98
CA LEU A 534 -6.01 -0.06 -5.38
C LEU A 534 -6.65 -0.94 -4.30
N ARG A 535 -6.95 -0.33 -3.16
CA ARG A 535 -7.68 -1.00 -2.07
C ARG A 535 -9.10 -1.36 -2.47
N PRO A 536 -9.68 -2.43 -1.89
CA PRO A 536 -11.12 -2.60 -1.92
C PRO A 536 -11.84 -1.34 -1.46
N GLU A 537 -12.89 -0.96 -2.17
CA GLU A 537 -13.66 0.28 -1.94
C GLU A 537 -12.85 1.57 -2.14
N GLY A 538 -11.62 1.46 -2.67
CA GLY A 538 -10.82 2.59 -3.13
C GLY A 538 -11.41 3.22 -4.38
N ALA A 539 -11.11 4.50 -4.58
CA ALA A 539 -11.61 5.26 -5.72
C ALA A 539 -10.51 5.57 -6.73
N VAL A 540 -10.91 5.82 -7.96
CA VAL A 540 -10.05 6.33 -9.03
C VAL A 540 -10.70 7.55 -9.66
N ILE A 541 -9.90 8.57 -9.94
CA ILE A 541 -10.30 9.75 -10.72
C ILE A 541 -9.46 9.76 -11.98
N PHE A 542 -10.10 9.51 -13.11
CA PHE A 542 -9.54 9.69 -14.43
C PHE A 542 -9.95 11.06 -14.96
N ARG A 543 -8.98 11.78 -15.54
CA ARG A 543 -9.22 13.01 -16.30
C ARG A 543 -8.50 12.86 -17.63
N ASP A 544 -9.24 12.80 -18.73
CA ASP A 544 -8.66 12.60 -20.06
C ASP A 544 -9.69 13.00 -21.14
N ASN A 545 -9.28 12.99 -22.41
CA ASN A 545 -10.19 13.20 -23.54
C ASN A 545 -11.33 12.17 -23.53
N VAL A 546 -12.55 12.60 -23.88
CA VAL A 546 -13.75 11.73 -23.85
C VAL A 546 -13.58 10.42 -24.61
N ASP A 547 -12.94 10.43 -25.78
CA ASP A 547 -12.71 9.23 -26.59
C ASP A 547 -11.77 8.24 -25.92
N VAL A 548 -10.75 8.74 -25.22
CA VAL A 548 -9.84 7.93 -24.40
C VAL A 548 -10.61 7.34 -23.22
N LEU A 549 -11.40 8.15 -22.51
CA LEU A 549 -12.17 7.67 -21.37
C LEU A 549 -13.27 6.66 -21.76
N ASN A 550 -13.82 6.74 -22.97
CA ASN A 550 -14.74 5.72 -23.48
C ASN A 550 -14.05 4.36 -23.67
N ARG A 551 -12.81 4.34 -24.19
CA ARG A 551 -12.00 3.11 -24.26
C ARG A 551 -11.65 2.57 -22.88
N VAL A 552 -11.23 3.45 -21.95
CA VAL A 552 -10.97 3.09 -20.55
C VAL A 552 -12.22 2.51 -19.89
N ARG A 553 -13.39 3.14 -20.08
CA ARG A 553 -14.67 2.68 -19.56
C ARG A 553 -15.05 1.29 -20.08
N LYS A 554 -14.77 0.99 -21.35
CA LYS A 554 -15.02 -0.35 -21.93
C LYS A 554 -14.28 -1.45 -21.16
N VAL A 555 -13.02 -1.21 -20.80
CA VAL A 555 -12.23 -2.14 -19.97
C VAL A 555 -12.70 -2.13 -18.51
N ILE A 556 -13.07 -0.96 -17.97
CA ILE A 556 -13.63 -0.83 -16.61
C ILE A 556 -14.86 -1.73 -16.42
N ASN A 557 -15.72 -1.87 -17.45
CA ASN A 557 -16.89 -2.75 -17.40
C ASN A 557 -16.52 -4.25 -17.31
N GLY A 558 -15.31 -4.61 -17.75
CA GLY A 558 -14.74 -5.96 -17.66
C GLY A 558 -14.03 -6.25 -16.34
N ILE A 559 -13.74 -5.22 -15.54
CA ILE A 559 -13.17 -5.34 -14.20
C ILE A 559 -14.24 -5.02 -13.14
N ARG A 560 -14.03 -5.41 -11.89
CA ARG A 560 -15.09 -5.38 -10.85
C ARG A 560 -15.27 -4.00 -10.22
N TRP A 561 -15.43 -2.97 -11.04
CA TRP A 561 -15.52 -1.57 -10.62
C TRP A 561 -16.87 -0.96 -10.99
N ASP A 562 -17.33 -0.01 -10.18
CA ASP A 562 -18.44 0.87 -10.50
C ASP A 562 -17.90 2.18 -11.05
N SER A 563 -18.46 2.74 -12.13
CA SER A 563 -17.95 4.00 -12.70
C SER A 563 -19.03 4.96 -13.15
N LYS A 564 -18.69 6.26 -13.13
CA LYS A 564 -19.54 7.36 -13.57
C LYS A 564 -18.70 8.44 -14.25
N MET A 565 -19.11 8.85 -15.45
CA MET A 565 -18.51 9.98 -16.15
C MET A 565 -19.26 11.27 -15.78
N VAL A 566 -18.49 12.35 -15.70
CA VAL A 566 -18.93 13.69 -15.33
C VAL A 566 -18.25 14.66 -16.28
N ASP A 567 -18.96 15.74 -16.62
CA ASP A 567 -18.42 16.81 -17.44
C ASP A 567 -17.25 17.54 -16.76
N HIS A 568 -16.44 18.20 -17.58
CA HIS A 568 -15.46 19.16 -17.11
C HIS A 568 -16.14 20.27 -16.31
N GLU A 569 -15.45 20.82 -15.31
CA GLU A 569 -16.01 21.88 -14.47
C GLU A 569 -16.27 23.22 -15.19
N ASP A 570 -15.75 23.37 -16.41
CA ASP A 570 -16.02 24.52 -17.30
C ASP A 570 -17.20 24.29 -18.24
N GLY A 571 -17.82 23.11 -18.18
CA GLY A 571 -19.03 22.80 -18.90
C GLY A 571 -18.92 21.59 -19.83
N PRO A 572 -20.07 21.18 -20.40
CA PRO A 572 -20.19 19.93 -21.14
C PRO A 572 -19.56 19.96 -22.54
N LEU A 573 -19.19 21.13 -23.06
CA LEU A 573 -18.59 21.26 -24.40
C LEU A 573 -17.07 21.04 -24.41
N ILE A 574 -16.42 20.99 -23.24
CA ILE A 574 -14.99 20.68 -23.15
C ILE A 574 -14.79 19.18 -23.44
N PRO A 575 -13.90 18.81 -24.39
CA PRO A 575 -13.66 17.41 -24.74
C PRO A 575 -13.03 16.57 -23.62
N GLU A 576 -12.23 17.19 -22.76
CA GLU A 576 -11.72 16.56 -21.55
C GLU A 576 -12.86 16.31 -20.57
N LYS A 577 -12.93 15.11 -20.00
CA LYS A 577 -13.98 14.69 -19.07
C LYS A 577 -13.37 14.10 -17.81
N ILE A 578 -14.21 13.86 -16.81
CA ILE A 578 -13.82 13.21 -15.57
C ILE A 578 -14.58 11.89 -15.45
N LEU A 579 -13.86 10.77 -15.34
CA LEU A 579 -14.45 9.48 -15.03
C LEU A 579 -14.04 9.10 -13.61
N VAL A 580 -15.02 8.90 -12.73
CA VAL A 580 -14.80 8.44 -11.36
C VAL A 580 -15.18 6.97 -11.29
N ALA A 581 -14.30 6.15 -10.73
CA ALA A 581 -14.57 4.74 -10.51
C ALA A 581 -14.31 4.33 -9.05
N VAL A 582 -14.99 3.27 -8.60
CA VAL A 582 -14.84 2.69 -7.26
C VAL A 582 -14.70 1.19 -7.39
N LYS A 583 -13.64 0.63 -6.80
CA LYS A 583 -13.38 -0.80 -6.80
C LYS A 583 -14.31 -1.51 -5.81
N ARG A 584 -15.02 -2.54 -6.25
CA ARG A 584 -15.86 -3.35 -5.36
C ARG A 584 -14.99 -4.28 -4.49
N TYR A 585 -15.43 -4.56 -3.26
CA TYR A 585 -14.83 -5.60 -2.44
C TYR A 585 -15.27 -7.00 -2.91
N TRP A 586 -14.31 -7.90 -3.08
CA TRP A 586 -14.55 -9.30 -3.42
C TRP A 586 -13.33 -10.17 -3.06
N THR A 587 -13.53 -11.48 -2.87
CA THR A 587 -12.46 -12.45 -2.54
C THR A 587 -12.63 -13.75 -3.35
N VAL A 588 -11.57 -14.57 -3.47
CA VAL A 588 -11.68 -15.94 -4.02
C VAL A 588 -12.52 -16.79 -3.05
N GLY A 589 -13.41 -17.63 -3.58
CA GLY A 589 -14.18 -18.59 -2.78
C GLY A 589 -15.59 -18.16 -2.39
N VAL A 590 -16.06 -16.96 -2.77
CA VAL A 590 -17.50 -16.65 -2.78
C VAL A 590 -18.07 -17.08 -4.13
N GLN A 591 -18.10 -18.38 -4.39
CA GLN A 591 -19.17 -18.89 -5.24
C GLN A 591 -20.44 -18.66 -4.43
N SER A 592 -21.29 -17.73 -4.88
CA SER A 592 -22.60 -17.60 -4.26
C SER A 592 -23.21 -19.00 -4.27
N TRP A 593 -23.74 -19.42 -3.13
CA TRP A 593 -24.48 -20.69 -3.03
C TRP A 593 -25.55 -20.78 -4.15
N PHE A 594 -26.03 -19.62 -4.61
CA PHE A 594 -26.85 -19.41 -5.80
C PHE A 594 -26.22 -19.86 -7.13
N GLN A 595 -24.93 -19.62 -7.43
CA GLN A 595 -24.30 -20.11 -8.66
C GLN A 595 -24.15 -21.64 -8.68
N PHE A 596 -23.90 -22.25 -7.53
CA PHE A 596 -23.87 -23.72 -7.40
C PHE A 596 -25.27 -24.33 -7.57
N ILE A 597 -26.30 -23.67 -7.01
CA ILE A 597 -27.70 -24.05 -7.24
C ILE A 597 -28.10 -23.84 -8.70
N SER A 598 -27.82 -22.69 -9.31
CA SER A 598 -28.19 -22.41 -10.71
C SER A 598 -27.55 -23.40 -11.68
N ARG A 599 -26.29 -23.82 -11.45
CA ARG A 599 -25.67 -24.88 -12.25
C ARG A 599 -26.33 -26.23 -12.04
N ARG A 600 -26.60 -26.65 -10.79
CA ARG A 600 -27.30 -27.93 -10.53
C ARG A 600 -28.75 -27.93 -11.01
N VAL A 601 -29.44 -26.80 -10.89
CA VAL A 601 -30.83 -26.62 -11.32
C VAL A 601 -30.91 -26.62 -12.85
N ALA A 602 -29.97 -26.00 -13.56
CA ALA A 602 -29.87 -26.11 -15.02
C ALA A 602 -29.57 -27.55 -15.48
N THR A 603 -28.71 -28.29 -14.77
CA THR A 603 -28.42 -29.70 -15.07
C THR A 603 -29.60 -30.63 -14.77
N VAL A 604 -30.42 -30.32 -13.75
CA VAL A 604 -31.62 -31.10 -13.38
C VAL A 604 -32.83 -30.73 -14.25
N MET A 605 -32.93 -29.51 -14.77
CA MET A 605 -34.03 -29.07 -15.65
C MET A 605 -33.82 -29.42 -17.13
N GLY A 606 -32.63 -29.88 -17.54
CA GLY A 606 -32.37 -30.38 -18.89
C GLY A 606 -33.03 -31.73 -19.22
N SER A 607 -33.67 -32.39 -18.25
CA SER A 607 -34.24 -33.74 -18.39
C SER A 607 -35.76 -33.84 -18.14
N ALA A 608 -36.50 -32.73 -18.13
CA ALA A 608 -37.95 -32.73 -17.91
C ALA A 608 -38.77 -32.61 -19.22
N SER A 609 -39.85 -33.41 -19.33
CA SER A 609 -40.69 -33.52 -20.52
C SER A 609 -41.56 -32.27 -20.79
N ALA A 610 -42.07 -32.15 -22.02
CA ALA A 610 -42.79 -30.99 -22.56
C ALA A 610 -44.05 -30.53 -21.78
N ARG A 611 -44.56 -31.29 -20.82
CA ARG A 611 -45.71 -30.87 -19.98
C ARG A 611 -45.34 -29.92 -18.82
N ASP A 612 -44.06 -29.82 -18.44
CA ASP A 612 -43.63 -28.97 -17.31
C ASP A 612 -43.36 -27.50 -17.70
N LYS A 613 -43.42 -27.16 -19.00
CA LYS A 613 -43.18 -25.79 -19.49
C LYS A 613 -44.33 -24.80 -19.22
N ALA A 614 -45.53 -25.26 -18.87
CA ALA A 614 -46.70 -24.40 -18.65
C ALA A 614 -46.73 -23.72 -17.26
N CYS A 615 -46.03 -24.26 -16.25
CA CYS A 615 -45.94 -23.64 -14.91
C CYS A 615 -44.84 -22.55 -14.81
N SER A 616 -44.00 -22.40 -15.83
CA SER A 616 -42.86 -21.46 -15.85
C SER A 616 -43.30 -19.98 -15.90
N ASN A 617 -44.39 -19.68 -16.62
CA ASN A 617 -44.81 -18.30 -16.87
C ASN A 617 -45.46 -17.60 -15.65
N SER A 618 -45.77 -18.33 -14.58
CA SER A 618 -46.28 -17.75 -13.32
C SER A 618 -45.17 -17.40 -12.32
N ILE A 619 -43.96 -17.95 -12.48
CA ILE A 619 -42.83 -17.80 -11.53
C ILE A 619 -41.89 -16.66 -11.96
N SER A 620 -41.83 -16.36 -13.26
CA SER A 620 -41.06 -15.23 -13.81
C SER A 620 -41.53 -13.87 -13.27
N ASN A 621 -42.84 -13.70 -13.03
CA ASN A 621 -43.38 -12.45 -12.46
C ASN A 621 -43.10 -12.26 -10.96
N THR A 622 -42.84 -13.34 -10.20
CA THR A 622 -42.45 -13.23 -8.78
C THR A 622 -40.94 -13.04 -8.59
N ALA A 623 -40.12 -13.46 -9.56
CA ALA A 623 -38.68 -13.19 -9.56
C ALA A 623 -38.34 -11.69 -9.82
N GLY A 624 -39.20 -10.98 -10.56
CA GLY A 624 -39.07 -9.53 -10.77
C GLY A 624 -39.25 -8.68 -9.50
N LEU A 625 -40.06 -9.16 -8.54
CA LEU A 625 -40.31 -8.48 -7.27
C LEU A 625 -39.21 -8.76 -6.22
N ALA A 626 -38.55 -9.91 -6.27
CA ALA A 626 -37.46 -10.26 -5.35
C ALA A 626 -36.14 -9.51 -5.64
N LYS A 627 -35.96 -8.97 -6.86
CA LYS A 627 -34.80 -8.15 -7.23
C LYS A 627 -34.77 -6.77 -6.56
N ARG A 628 -35.90 -6.27 -6.02
CA ARG A 628 -35.97 -4.97 -5.33
C ARG A 628 -35.73 -5.01 -3.82
N ALA A 629 -35.56 -6.19 -3.21
CA ALA A 629 -35.50 -6.35 -1.75
C ALA A 629 -34.14 -6.81 -1.18
N SER A 630 -33.05 -6.80 -1.97
CA SER A 630 -31.74 -7.29 -1.51
C SER A 630 -30.74 -6.20 -1.09
N ALA A 631 -31.21 -5.01 -0.75
CA ALA A 631 -30.43 -4.04 -0.01
C ALA A 631 -30.95 -4.02 1.43
N VAL A 632 -30.04 -4.11 2.40
CA VAL A 632 -30.26 -4.08 3.87
C VAL A 632 -30.33 -5.45 4.58
N SER A 633 -29.22 -5.77 5.25
CA SER A 633 -29.04 -6.66 6.42
C SER A 633 -29.07 -8.20 6.24
N ALA A 634 -28.28 -8.86 7.10
CA ALA A 634 -27.99 -10.29 7.20
C ALA A 634 -29.25 -11.22 7.24
N PRO A 635 -29.12 -12.54 6.99
CA PRO A 635 -30.25 -13.35 6.53
C PRO A 635 -31.33 -13.49 7.61
N ARG A 636 -32.53 -12.97 7.32
CA ARG A 636 -33.76 -13.24 8.07
C ARG A 636 -34.63 -14.20 7.27
N VAL A 637 -35.00 -15.32 7.87
CA VAL A 637 -35.93 -16.30 7.26
C VAL A 637 -37.35 -15.74 7.34
N LEU A 638 -37.94 -15.43 6.19
CA LEU A 638 -39.34 -15.02 6.06
C LEU A 638 -40.16 -16.26 5.66
N LEU A 639 -41.09 -16.71 6.51
CA LEU A 639 -42.04 -17.77 6.15
C LEU A 639 -43.41 -17.17 5.85
N LEU A 640 -43.83 -17.26 4.58
CA LEU A 640 -45.18 -16.90 4.14
C LEU A 640 -46.09 -18.13 4.20
N ARG A 641 -47.21 -18.02 4.91
CA ARG A 641 -48.30 -19.01 4.86
C ARG A 641 -49.19 -18.73 3.64
N ARG A 642 -49.42 -19.73 2.80
CA ARG A 642 -50.29 -19.63 1.62
C ARG A 642 -51.76 -19.57 2.07
N GLY A 643 -52.49 -18.48 1.75
CA GLY A 643 -53.96 -18.45 1.81
C GLY A 643 -54.69 -17.36 2.62
N SER A 644 -54.11 -16.20 2.91
CA SER A 644 -54.86 -15.12 3.60
C SER A 644 -54.47 -13.71 3.15
N SER A 645 -55.46 -12.87 2.84
CA SER A 645 -55.36 -11.57 2.16
C SER A 645 -55.18 -10.34 3.08
N LYS A 646 -54.61 -10.49 4.28
CA LYS A 646 -54.25 -9.34 5.14
C LYS A 646 -52.90 -9.56 5.84
N LEU A 647 -51.98 -8.60 5.66
CA LEU A 647 -50.69 -8.55 6.36
C LEU A 647 -50.92 -8.28 7.86
N LYS A 648 -50.43 -9.16 8.74
CA LYS A 648 -50.19 -8.85 10.15
C LYS A 648 -48.78 -9.31 10.50
N VAL A 649 -47.96 -8.39 10.99
CA VAL A 649 -46.65 -8.68 11.58
C VAL A 649 -46.90 -9.01 13.05
N ALA A 650 -46.54 -10.22 13.47
CA ALA A 650 -46.58 -10.61 14.88
C ALA A 650 -45.24 -11.22 15.27
N TYR A 651 -44.63 -10.65 16.31
CA TYR A 651 -43.61 -11.29 17.14
C TYR A 651 -44.33 -12.18 18.15
N LEU A 652 -43.86 -13.41 18.41
CA LEU A 652 -44.00 -14.15 19.69
C LEU A 652 -43.13 -15.44 19.67
N PRO A 653 -42.66 -15.91 20.85
CA PRO A 653 -41.64 -16.97 20.99
C PRO A 653 -42.21 -18.39 20.98
N LEU A 654 -41.35 -19.37 20.67
CA LEU A 654 -41.65 -20.80 20.63
C LEU A 654 -42.07 -21.34 22.01
N SER A 655 -43.38 -21.47 22.22
CA SER A 655 -44.01 -22.48 23.10
C SER A 655 -45.53 -22.50 22.87
N SER A 656 -46.00 -23.27 21.91
CA SER A 656 -47.33 -23.92 21.91
C SER A 656 -47.52 -24.68 20.60
N LEU A 657 -48.31 -25.77 20.67
CA LEU A 657 -48.69 -26.71 19.60
C LEU A 657 -47.81 -27.96 19.47
N ALA A 658 -47.73 -28.71 20.56
CA ALA A 658 -48.08 -30.14 20.49
C ALA A 658 -49.62 -30.28 20.49
N GLU A 659 -50.13 -31.39 19.97
CA GLU A 659 -51.55 -31.76 19.78
C GLU A 659 -52.20 -31.30 18.46
N ASN A 660 -51.99 -32.10 17.41
CA ASN A 660 -53.07 -32.92 16.85
C ASN A 660 -52.53 -33.74 15.66
N GLY A 661 -52.64 -35.07 15.78
CA GLY A 661 -52.08 -36.02 14.84
C GLY A 661 -52.71 -35.91 13.44
N PHE A 662 -51.86 -35.86 12.41
CA PHE A 662 -52.23 -36.25 11.05
C PHE A 662 -51.07 -36.99 10.37
N ARG A 663 -51.37 -38.22 9.94
CA ARG A 663 -50.50 -39.12 9.16
C ARG A 663 -50.39 -38.63 7.70
N LYS A 664 -49.18 -38.33 7.22
CA LYS A 664 -48.63 -38.62 5.86
C LYS A 664 -47.27 -37.89 5.67
N PRO A 665 -46.25 -38.50 5.01
CA PRO A 665 -44.93 -37.89 4.87
C PRO A 665 -44.97 -36.80 3.79
N SER A 666 -44.69 -35.55 4.16
CA SER A 666 -44.55 -34.44 3.22
C SER A 666 -43.15 -34.43 2.58
N TRP A 667 -43.08 -33.88 1.37
CA TRP A 667 -41.86 -33.68 0.57
C TRP A 667 -40.68 -33.04 1.33
N ALA A 668 -40.93 -32.38 2.47
CA ALA A 668 -39.91 -31.83 3.35
C ALA A 668 -38.99 -32.91 3.96
N SER A 669 -39.51 -34.12 4.25
CA SER A 669 -38.70 -35.25 4.75
C SER A 669 -37.77 -35.80 3.66
N LEU A 670 -38.24 -35.81 2.41
CA LEU A 670 -37.45 -36.25 1.25
C LEU A 670 -36.34 -35.24 0.93
N LEU A 671 -36.65 -33.94 1.01
CA LEU A 671 -35.69 -32.86 0.78
C LEU A 671 -34.60 -32.82 1.87
N ALA A 672 -34.98 -33.00 3.14
CA ALA A 672 -34.03 -33.09 4.25
C ALA A 672 -33.10 -34.30 4.09
N LYS A 673 -33.62 -35.46 3.68
CA LYS A 673 -32.82 -36.66 3.40
C LYS A 673 -31.88 -36.48 2.20
N LEU A 674 -32.32 -35.80 1.13
CA LEU A 674 -31.48 -35.50 -0.04
C LEU A 674 -30.37 -34.49 0.26
N LEU A 675 -30.64 -33.49 1.11
CA LEU A 675 -29.66 -32.52 1.58
C LEU A 675 -28.62 -33.17 2.50
N PHE A 676 -29.06 -34.04 3.42
CA PHE A 676 -28.15 -34.81 4.29
C PHE A 676 -27.28 -35.80 3.49
N ALA A 677 -27.87 -36.50 2.51
CA ALA A 677 -27.14 -37.43 1.65
C ALA A 677 -26.13 -36.70 0.74
N SER A 678 -26.47 -35.49 0.27
CA SER A 678 -25.56 -34.65 -0.53
C SER A 678 -24.40 -34.09 0.30
N ALA A 679 -24.66 -33.67 1.54
CA ALA A 679 -23.63 -33.20 2.47
C ALA A 679 -22.67 -34.34 2.87
N SER A 680 -23.22 -35.54 3.14
CA SER A 680 -22.43 -36.73 3.46
C SER A 680 -21.56 -37.20 2.28
N LYS A 681 -22.07 -37.15 1.05
CA LYS A 681 -21.28 -37.47 -0.16
C LYS A 681 -20.17 -36.45 -0.42
N TRP A 682 -20.41 -35.17 -0.16
CA TRP A 682 -19.43 -34.11 -0.31
C TRP A 682 -18.29 -34.24 0.71
N VAL A 683 -18.60 -34.52 1.98
CA VAL A 683 -17.58 -34.76 3.02
C VAL A 683 -16.72 -35.99 2.67
N LYS A 684 -17.31 -37.04 2.10
CA LYS A 684 -16.57 -38.24 1.66
C LYS A 684 -15.75 -38.06 0.38
N SER A 685 -16.06 -37.07 -0.47
CA SER A 685 -15.30 -36.81 -1.71
C SER A 685 -14.09 -35.90 -1.51
N VAL A 686 -13.97 -35.26 -0.34
CA VAL A 686 -12.90 -34.30 -0.03
C VAL A 686 -11.82 -34.90 0.90
N LEU A 687 -12.07 -36.08 1.49
CA LEU A 687 -11.12 -36.75 2.40
C LEU A 687 -10.38 -37.92 1.70
N PRO A 688 -9.06 -38.10 1.92
CA PRO A 688 -8.30 -39.23 1.37
C PRO A 688 -8.85 -40.59 1.82
N LYS A 689 -8.78 -41.62 0.96
CA LYS A 689 -9.46 -42.93 1.10
C LYS A 689 -9.11 -43.77 2.35
N ASN A 690 -8.21 -43.33 3.24
CA ASN A 690 -7.74 -44.09 4.40
C ASN A 690 -7.82 -43.36 5.76
N THR A 691 -8.59 -42.28 5.89
CA THR A 691 -8.74 -41.59 7.18
C THR A 691 -9.64 -42.39 8.13
N LYS A 692 -9.06 -42.99 9.19
CA LYS A 692 -9.82 -43.66 10.25
C LYS A 692 -10.63 -42.64 11.05
N GLU A 693 -11.91 -42.94 11.29
CA GLU A 693 -12.92 -42.10 11.94
C GLU A 693 -12.51 -41.54 13.32
N LYS A 694 -11.57 -42.22 14.00
CA LYS A 694 -11.01 -41.81 15.29
C LYS A 694 -10.08 -40.58 15.19
N SER A 695 -9.47 -40.31 14.02
CA SER A 695 -8.53 -39.20 13.82
C SER A 695 -9.20 -37.86 13.47
N ILE A 696 -10.50 -37.87 13.16
CA ILE A 696 -11.29 -36.66 12.88
C ILE A 696 -11.67 -35.92 14.17
N LYS A 697 -11.73 -36.63 15.32
CA LYS A 697 -12.14 -36.06 16.61
C LYS A 697 -11.02 -35.37 17.40
N GLU A 698 -9.76 -35.51 17.00
CA GLU A 698 -8.61 -34.95 17.73
C GLU A 698 -8.06 -33.66 17.10
N ASN A 699 -8.51 -33.27 15.89
CA ASN A 699 -7.97 -32.12 15.14
C ASN A 699 -9.02 -31.06 14.72
N PHE A 700 -10.25 -31.14 15.21
CA PHE A 700 -11.29 -30.14 14.98
C PHE A 700 -12.05 -29.86 16.28
N ASP A 701 -12.08 -28.60 16.71
CA ASP A 701 -13.01 -28.13 17.74
C ASP A 701 -14.43 -28.23 17.19
N ILE A 702 -15.10 -29.33 17.53
CA ILE A 702 -16.52 -29.54 17.31
C ILE A 702 -17.26 -28.79 18.41
N PHE A 703 -18.07 -27.79 18.03
CA PHE A 703 -19.04 -27.16 18.92
C PHE A 703 -19.96 -28.22 19.54
N ASP A 704 -19.98 -28.29 20.87
CA ASP A 704 -20.92 -29.09 21.66
C ASP A 704 -22.36 -28.73 21.29
N TRP A 705 -23.09 -29.70 20.75
CA TRP A 705 -24.55 -29.66 20.71
C TRP A 705 -25.09 -30.39 21.94
N TYR A 706 -25.52 -29.62 22.95
CA TYR A 706 -26.31 -30.18 24.05
C TYR A 706 -27.69 -30.62 23.53
N VAL A 707 -27.94 -31.93 23.57
CA VAL A 707 -29.26 -32.53 23.44
C VAL A 707 -29.95 -32.42 24.80
N CYS A 708 -30.91 -31.51 24.94
CA CYS A 708 -31.90 -31.64 26.01
C CYS A 708 -32.98 -32.65 25.56
N ARG A 709 -32.96 -33.82 26.21
CA ARG A 709 -34.09 -34.75 26.25
C ARG A 709 -35.27 -34.06 26.94
N ASN A 710 -36.37 -33.87 26.21
CA ASN A 710 -37.63 -34.59 26.40
C ASN A 710 -38.61 -34.20 25.29
#